data_AF-A0A0P7AZQ0-F1
#
_entry.id   AF-A0A0P7AZQ0-F1
#
_cell.length_a   1.000
_cell.length_b   1.000
_cell.length_c   1.000
_cell.angle_alpha   90.00
_cell.angle_beta   90.00
_cell.angle_gamma   90.00
#
_symmetry.space_group_name_H-M   'P 1'
#
loop_
_entity.id
_entity.type
_entity.pdbx_description
1 polymer ?
#
loop_
_entity_poly.entity_id
_entity_poly.type
_entity_poly.pdbx_seq_one_letter_code
_entity_poly.pdbx_strand_id
1 'polypeptide(L)'
;MSFKLSGLQQLADGDLKQAKRMIDIQRWLERSCRDVLDESDFTLSTKTQLIYPSGVPMTVDGHPQRWQVVEELLLLVLDHVPYLQSRFSGGIEVMRRHQGYPILHFLHAEVDKSLNALLVNDICEGRLPQLQFKDAADVNAQRDVGLIVSGADADPPTWQRAAESLTDDVFGLKNLYLLRGLISQRLLLTCLKKRWNVQYGLHPQRAPIAVPFEAKGVPSPTAEYGHPDTALVLTCLAFYQTGLTKSQVTQCLQLVLRSDDPPTQYERLVHGCNLPARLEHWNLLKTDDETQIEELWSYLRLDTSMLNYFLNNFAFPAHAKQFGVKLQASGWDIPLLSNDESSRNLTTGFSGTNDNKRMLPQTIKQDDLPSLVQTNAEVLGYLLEPRNQRCYQAVDWNGRHLTEKGLLELLRNEQIRILIDAGAHILEMENHHLAATWLDIYPDAQGAVYFDRNSRIMVRAHFQKTPVPLLASPFAENLEPCVVYIDEAHTRGTDLKLPVHAKGAVTLGLGQTKDQTVQAAMRLRQLGSTQSVAFIVPPEVYRDILDLRPSDGQTHSPMYSNFLNHPDDRLQLLDTIQQREDQTLEQLYGPRQSSSTAEAIAQLEFECLKAFATNLCPQELDPLSGYSSAFEEIELEREVEFEFEQTRQKQNPV
;
A
#
# COMPACT_ATOMS: atom_id res chain seq x y z
N MET A 1 18.92 13.10 -6.85
CA MET A 1 19.22 11.70 -6.47
C MET A 1 19.49 10.80 -7.67
N SER A 2 18.64 10.79 -8.70
CA SER A 2 18.83 9.99 -9.93
C SER A 2 20.24 10.11 -10.53
N PHE A 3 20.74 11.33 -10.77
CA PHE A 3 22.08 11.53 -11.32
C PHE A 3 23.21 10.88 -10.49
N LYS A 4 23.10 10.89 -9.14
CA LYS A 4 24.05 10.23 -8.22
C LYS A 4 24.01 8.72 -8.43
N LEU A 5 22.82 8.14 -8.45
CA LEU A 5 22.64 6.69 -8.67
C LEU A 5 23.08 6.26 -10.08
N SER A 6 22.74 7.02 -11.13
CA SER A 6 23.20 6.75 -12.49
C SER A 6 24.72 6.73 -12.58
N GLY A 7 25.42 7.63 -11.88
CA GLY A 7 26.89 7.63 -11.84
C GLY A 7 27.48 6.38 -11.17
N LEU A 8 26.84 5.89 -10.10
CA LEU A 8 27.20 4.63 -9.44
C LEU A 8 26.84 3.40 -10.28
N GLN A 9 25.74 3.45 -11.03
CA GLN A 9 25.31 2.40 -11.94
C GLN A 9 26.33 2.22 -13.08
N GLN A 10 26.75 3.32 -13.73
CA GLN A 10 27.81 3.27 -14.74
C GLN A 10 29.12 2.68 -14.20
N LEU A 11 29.40 2.87 -12.91
CA LEU A 11 30.56 2.26 -12.25
C LEU A 11 30.37 0.74 -12.11
N ALA A 12 29.19 0.30 -11.70
CA ALA A 12 28.83 -1.12 -11.57
C ALA A 12 28.84 -1.84 -12.93
N ASP A 13 28.40 -1.17 -13.99
CA ASP A 13 28.37 -1.70 -15.37
C ASP A 13 29.76 -1.72 -16.05
N GLY A 14 30.78 -1.15 -15.42
CA GLY A 14 32.15 -1.14 -15.93
C GLY A 14 32.48 -0.01 -16.91
N ASP A 15 31.57 0.95 -17.17
CA ASP A 15 31.89 2.17 -17.92
C ASP A 15 32.59 3.20 -17.02
N LEU A 16 33.86 2.91 -16.73
CA LEU A 16 34.69 3.72 -15.82
C LEU A 16 34.85 5.18 -16.29
N LYS A 17 34.78 5.44 -17.60
CA LYS A 17 34.99 6.78 -18.15
C LYS A 17 33.76 7.67 -17.90
N GLN A 18 32.56 7.14 -18.17
CA GLN A 18 31.33 7.87 -17.87
C GLN A 18 31.09 7.98 -16.38
N ALA A 19 31.27 6.88 -15.64
CA ALA A 19 31.14 6.83 -14.19
C ALA A 19 32.01 7.91 -13.52
N LYS A 20 33.31 7.96 -13.86
CA LYS A 20 34.23 8.98 -13.31
C LYS A 20 33.73 10.39 -13.57
N ARG A 21 33.30 10.70 -14.79
CA ARG A 21 32.80 12.03 -15.15
C ARG A 21 31.53 12.40 -14.35
N MET A 22 30.59 11.48 -14.22
CA MET A 22 29.34 11.71 -13.48
C MET A 22 29.60 11.87 -11.98
N ILE A 23 30.46 11.01 -11.40
CA ILE A 23 30.86 11.10 -9.99
C ILE A 23 31.60 12.41 -9.70
N ASP A 24 32.48 12.86 -10.61
CA ASP A 24 33.19 14.13 -10.46
C ASP A 24 32.23 15.34 -10.55
N ILE A 25 31.22 15.29 -11.42
CA ILE A 25 30.15 16.30 -11.47
C ILE A 25 29.32 16.28 -10.20
N GLN A 26 28.94 15.09 -9.71
CA GLN A 26 28.17 14.94 -8.47
C GLN A 26 28.93 15.52 -7.27
N ARG A 27 30.23 15.22 -7.14
CA ARG A 27 31.10 15.82 -6.11
C ARG A 27 31.22 17.33 -6.26
N TRP A 28 31.25 17.84 -7.50
CA TRP A 28 31.29 19.28 -7.74
C TRP A 28 29.99 19.95 -7.32
N LEU A 29 28.82 19.36 -7.65
CA LEU A 29 27.50 19.83 -7.19
C LEU A 29 27.44 19.83 -5.67
N GLU A 30 27.81 18.72 -5.05
CA GLU A 30 27.86 18.61 -3.60
C GLU A 30 28.70 19.72 -3.00
N ARG A 31 29.87 20.08 -3.55
CA ARG A 31 30.74 21.13 -3.00
C ARG A 31 30.35 22.58 -3.36
N SER A 32 29.55 22.77 -4.40
CA SER A 32 29.33 24.09 -5.02
C SER A 32 27.89 24.58 -4.95
N CYS A 33 26.95 23.70 -4.60
CA CYS A 33 25.53 23.99 -4.56
C CYS A 33 24.99 24.05 -3.13
N ARG A 34 23.83 24.70 -3.00
CA ARG A 34 23.01 24.73 -1.79
C ARG A 34 21.70 24.03 -2.12
N ASP A 35 21.29 23.08 -1.30
CA ASP A 35 20.01 22.41 -1.47
C ASP A 35 18.89 23.23 -0.81
N VAL A 36 17.82 23.49 -1.56
CA VAL A 36 16.62 24.16 -1.07
C VAL A 36 15.44 23.21 -1.26
N LEU A 37 14.87 22.76 -0.16
CA LEU A 37 13.76 21.79 -0.14
C LEU A 37 12.48 22.54 0.20
N ASP A 38 11.52 22.53 -0.71
CA ASP A 38 10.13 22.90 -0.37
C ASP A 38 9.39 21.66 0.12
N GLU A 39 8.41 21.83 1.02
CA GLU A 39 7.70 20.73 1.69
C GLU A 39 8.65 19.63 2.20
N SER A 40 9.66 20.05 2.95
CA SER A 40 10.77 19.21 3.44
C SER A 40 10.31 18.05 4.34
N ASP A 41 9.16 18.16 5.00
CA ASP A 41 8.53 17.09 5.76
C ASP A 41 7.97 15.95 4.87
N PHE A 42 7.57 16.27 3.64
CA PHE A 42 7.21 15.28 2.62
C PHE A 42 8.46 14.75 1.91
N THR A 43 9.35 15.65 1.45
CA THR A 43 10.56 15.28 0.70
C THR A 43 11.50 14.38 1.51
N LEU A 44 11.61 14.60 2.82
CA LEU A 44 12.42 13.81 3.74
C LEU A 44 11.62 12.72 4.46
N SER A 45 10.45 12.35 3.94
CA SER A 45 9.71 11.19 4.43
C SER A 45 10.51 9.90 4.26
N THR A 46 10.30 8.92 5.13
CA THR A 46 10.88 7.57 4.95
C THR A 46 10.32 6.84 3.72
N LYS A 47 9.22 7.34 3.15
CA LYS A 47 8.59 6.80 1.94
C LYS A 47 9.30 7.21 0.64
N THR A 48 10.05 8.32 0.65
CA THR A 48 10.70 8.84 -0.55
C THR A 48 12.02 8.14 -0.79
N GLN A 49 11.97 7.05 -1.57
CA GLN A 49 13.15 6.30 -1.97
C GLN A 49 13.24 6.18 -3.49
N LEU A 50 14.46 6.15 -4.00
CA LEU A 50 14.79 5.93 -5.38
C LEU A 50 15.64 4.66 -5.47
N ILE A 51 15.21 3.70 -6.29
CA ILE A 51 15.87 2.39 -6.40
C ILE A 51 16.22 2.10 -7.86
N TYR A 52 17.48 1.78 -8.10
CA TYR A 52 18.03 1.40 -9.40
C TYR A 52 18.39 -0.08 -9.34
N PRO A 53 17.50 -0.96 -9.84
CA PRO A 53 17.86 -2.36 -9.98
C PRO A 53 19.04 -2.51 -10.94
N SER A 54 19.97 -3.40 -10.60
CA SER A 54 21.23 -3.58 -11.29
C SER A 54 21.55 -5.05 -11.50
N GLY A 55 22.10 -5.37 -12.67
CA GLY A 55 22.40 -6.74 -13.08
C GLY A 55 21.29 -7.39 -13.91
N VAL A 56 21.41 -8.70 -14.11
CA VAL A 56 20.48 -9.46 -14.97
C VAL A 56 19.17 -9.71 -14.22
N PRO A 57 18.00 -9.41 -14.80
CA PRO A 57 16.71 -9.77 -14.21
C PRO A 57 16.60 -11.29 -14.04
N MET A 58 16.27 -11.74 -12.83
CA MET A 58 16.06 -13.13 -12.49
C MET A 58 14.62 -13.35 -12.04
N THR A 59 14.09 -14.56 -12.20
CA THR A 59 12.84 -14.96 -11.56
C THR A 59 13.00 -14.94 -10.04
N VAL A 60 11.95 -14.55 -9.33
CA VAL A 60 11.91 -14.65 -7.87
C VAL A 60 12.20 -16.07 -7.39
N ASP A 61 12.88 -16.21 -6.25
CA ASP A 61 13.16 -17.52 -5.65
C ASP A 61 11.84 -18.24 -5.32
N GLY A 62 11.80 -19.56 -5.51
CA GLY A 62 10.62 -20.39 -5.30
C GLY A 62 9.59 -20.36 -6.43
N HIS A 63 9.88 -19.74 -7.59
CA HIS A 63 8.98 -19.81 -8.74
C HIS A 63 8.84 -21.24 -9.31
N PRO A 64 7.68 -21.58 -9.90
CA PRO A 64 6.41 -20.83 -9.88
C PRO A 64 5.59 -21.00 -8.58
N GLN A 65 5.93 -21.94 -7.71
CA GLN A 65 5.14 -22.31 -6.53
C GLN A 65 4.89 -21.13 -5.60
N ARG A 66 5.82 -20.16 -5.53
CA ARG A 66 5.70 -18.97 -4.69
C ARG A 66 4.41 -18.18 -4.93
N TRP A 67 4.03 -17.91 -6.17
CA TRP A 67 2.78 -17.20 -6.45
C TRP A 67 1.57 -18.14 -6.47
N GLN A 68 1.76 -19.43 -6.75
CA GLN A 68 0.68 -20.43 -6.64
C GLN A 68 0.21 -20.62 -5.19
N VAL A 69 1.14 -20.65 -4.23
CA VAL A 69 0.81 -20.69 -2.79
C VAL A 69 0.01 -19.45 -2.39
N VAL A 70 0.35 -18.27 -2.91
CA VAL A 70 -0.42 -17.03 -2.67
C VAL A 70 -1.85 -17.16 -3.21
N GLU A 71 -2.00 -17.63 -4.46
CA GLU A 71 -3.32 -17.84 -5.08
C GLU A 71 -4.17 -18.84 -4.31
N GLU A 72 -3.58 -19.97 -3.89
CA GLU A 72 -4.26 -21.01 -3.10
C GLU A 72 -4.68 -20.51 -1.71
N LEU A 73 -3.84 -19.75 -1.02
CA LEU A 73 -4.19 -19.14 0.26
C LEU A 73 -5.33 -18.14 0.14
N LEU A 74 -5.37 -17.35 -0.94
CA LEU A 74 -6.49 -16.42 -1.18
C LEU A 74 -7.81 -17.19 -1.39
N LEU A 75 -7.78 -18.35 -2.05
CA LEU A 75 -8.96 -19.22 -2.15
C LEU A 75 -9.40 -19.77 -0.79
N LEU A 76 -8.46 -20.23 0.05
CA LEU A 76 -8.76 -20.69 1.41
C LEU A 76 -9.35 -19.55 2.27
N VAL A 77 -8.86 -18.33 2.13
CA VAL A 77 -9.46 -17.15 2.78
C VAL A 77 -10.93 -17.03 2.38
N LEU A 78 -11.25 -17.15 1.09
CA LEU A 78 -12.63 -17.07 0.58
C LEU A 78 -13.54 -18.17 1.15
N ASP A 79 -13.04 -19.41 1.28
CA ASP A 79 -13.76 -20.53 1.89
C ASP A 79 -14.17 -20.26 3.34
N HIS A 80 -13.34 -19.53 4.10
CA HIS A 80 -13.60 -19.22 5.51
C HIS A 80 -14.50 -18.01 5.72
N VAL A 81 -14.72 -17.17 4.71
CA VAL A 81 -15.54 -15.95 4.83
C VAL A 81 -16.95 -16.23 5.40
N PRO A 82 -17.73 -17.22 4.93
CA PRO A 82 -19.05 -17.50 5.48
C PRO A 82 -19.00 -17.89 6.96
N TYR A 83 -18.00 -18.67 7.37
CA TYR A 83 -17.80 -19.04 8.78
C TYR A 83 -17.49 -17.80 9.62
N LEU A 84 -16.53 -16.97 9.19
CA LEU A 84 -16.14 -15.76 9.90
C LEU A 84 -17.32 -14.78 10.05
N GLN A 85 -18.13 -14.59 9.00
CA GLN A 85 -19.34 -13.76 9.08
C GLN A 85 -20.36 -14.28 10.08
N SER A 86 -20.57 -15.60 10.14
CA SER A 86 -21.52 -16.21 11.07
C SER A 86 -21.04 -16.20 12.53
N ARG A 87 -19.73 -16.41 12.75
CA ARG A 87 -19.11 -16.51 14.07
C ARG A 87 -18.86 -15.15 14.71
N PHE A 88 -18.54 -14.14 13.91
CA PHE A 88 -18.21 -12.78 14.32
C PHE A 88 -19.19 -11.78 13.69
N SER A 89 -20.44 -11.81 14.15
CA SER A 89 -21.47 -10.87 13.69
C SER A 89 -21.01 -9.42 13.86
N GLY A 90 -20.80 -8.70 12.76
CA GLY A 90 -20.29 -7.32 12.75
C GLY A 90 -18.78 -7.18 12.99
N GLY A 91 -18.03 -8.28 12.99
CA GLY A 91 -16.55 -8.28 13.07
C GLY A 91 -15.86 -8.33 11.70
N ILE A 92 -16.58 -8.72 10.66
CA ILE A 92 -16.14 -8.69 9.26
C ILE A 92 -17.29 -8.27 8.35
N GLU A 93 -16.99 -7.37 7.42
CA GLU A 93 -17.91 -6.97 6.35
C GLU A 93 -17.37 -7.43 5.00
N VAL A 94 -18.26 -7.92 4.14
CA VAL A 94 -17.94 -8.48 2.84
C VAL A 94 -18.66 -7.67 1.78
N MET A 95 -17.89 -6.87 1.05
CA MET A 95 -18.41 -6.02 -0.03
C MET A 95 -18.23 -6.71 -1.38
N ARG A 96 -19.34 -7.05 -2.03
CA ARG A 96 -19.36 -7.69 -3.35
C ARG A 96 -19.69 -6.68 -4.43
N ARG A 97 -18.67 -6.22 -5.15
CA ARG A 97 -18.81 -5.34 -6.33
C ARG A 97 -19.27 -6.11 -7.58
N HIS A 98 -18.89 -7.38 -7.65
CA HIS A 98 -19.23 -8.30 -8.73
C HIS A 98 -19.28 -9.74 -8.20
N GLN A 99 -19.52 -10.71 -9.09
CA GLN A 99 -19.63 -12.14 -8.75
C GLN A 99 -18.30 -12.82 -8.41
N GLY A 100 -17.19 -12.09 -8.49
CA GLY A 100 -15.84 -12.60 -8.26
C GLY A 100 -15.41 -12.48 -6.79
N TYR A 101 -14.10 -12.34 -6.58
CA TYR A 101 -13.52 -12.19 -5.24
C TYR A 101 -14.03 -10.92 -4.54
N PRO A 102 -14.58 -11.02 -3.30
CA PRO A 102 -15.10 -9.86 -2.57
C PRO A 102 -13.99 -9.01 -1.95
N ILE A 103 -14.33 -7.75 -1.63
CA ILE A 103 -13.50 -6.92 -0.75
C ILE A 103 -13.88 -7.23 0.70
N LEU A 104 -12.87 -7.49 1.53
CA LEU A 104 -13.04 -7.90 2.93
C LEU A 104 -12.62 -6.74 3.85
N HIS A 105 -13.53 -6.31 4.72
CA HIS A 105 -13.25 -5.31 5.75
C HIS A 105 -13.23 -5.99 7.12
N PHE A 106 -12.03 -6.08 7.70
CA PHE A 106 -11.82 -6.65 9.03
C PHE A 106 -12.04 -5.56 10.09
N LEU A 107 -13.08 -5.71 10.89
CA LEU A 107 -13.50 -4.71 11.89
C LEU A 107 -13.02 -5.04 13.30
N HIS A 108 -12.80 -6.32 13.63
CA HIS A 108 -12.33 -6.75 14.96
C HIS A 108 -11.04 -7.58 14.85
N ALA A 109 -10.08 -7.33 15.74
CA ALA A 109 -8.82 -8.06 15.82
C ALA A 109 -8.98 -9.57 16.10
N GLU A 110 -10.11 -10.00 16.67
CA GLU A 110 -10.42 -11.43 16.88
C GLU A 110 -10.69 -12.17 15.56
N VAL A 111 -11.20 -11.47 14.54
CA VAL A 111 -11.37 -12.06 13.20
C VAL A 111 -10.00 -12.32 12.57
N ASP A 112 -9.06 -11.40 12.72
CA ASP A 112 -7.68 -11.57 12.24
C ASP A 112 -7.05 -12.84 12.81
N LYS A 113 -7.14 -13.01 14.15
CA LYS A 113 -6.61 -14.19 14.85
C LYS A 113 -7.30 -15.47 14.40
N SER A 114 -8.63 -15.43 14.26
CA SER A 114 -9.41 -16.58 13.83
C SER A 114 -9.09 -17.00 12.39
N LEU A 115 -8.98 -16.05 11.46
CA LEU A 115 -8.59 -16.35 10.08
C LEU A 115 -7.20 -16.97 10.04
N ASN A 116 -6.25 -16.39 10.78
CA ASN A 116 -4.89 -16.91 10.83
C ASN A 116 -4.84 -18.37 11.33
N ALA A 117 -5.57 -18.67 12.42
CA ALA A 117 -5.67 -20.02 12.96
C ALA A 117 -6.34 -21.01 11.99
N LEU A 118 -7.37 -20.57 11.26
CA LEU A 118 -8.04 -21.41 10.24
C LEU A 118 -7.09 -21.77 9.09
N LEU A 119 -6.30 -20.80 8.61
CA LEU A 119 -5.31 -21.06 7.55
C LEU A 119 -4.20 -22.00 8.02
N VAL A 120 -3.72 -21.87 9.26
CA VAL A 120 -2.76 -22.81 9.86
C VAL A 120 -3.36 -24.23 9.88
N ASN A 121 -4.62 -24.37 10.30
CA ASN A 121 -5.30 -25.66 10.35
C ASN A 121 -5.47 -26.28 8.94
N ASP A 122 -5.87 -25.50 7.93
CA ASP A 122 -5.99 -25.99 6.55
C ASP A 122 -4.67 -26.58 6.03
N ILE A 123 -3.55 -25.92 6.36
CA ILE A 123 -2.21 -26.37 5.97
C ILE A 123 -1.85 -27.66 6.68
N CYS A 124 -2.10 -27.75 8.00
CA CYS A 124 -1.89 -28.97 8.77
C CYS A 124 -2.77 -30.13 8.28
N GLU A 125 -3.98 -29.84 7.78
CA GLU A 125 -4.90 -30.84 7.21
C GLU A 125 -4.56 -31.22 5.76
N GLY A 126 -3.51 -30.64 5.16
CA GLY A 126 -3.05 -30.94 3.81
C GLY A 126 -3.94 -30.35 2.70
N ARG A 127 -4.75 -29.33 3.02
CA ARG A 127 -5.64 -28.66 2.05
C ARG A 127 -4.91 -27.78 1.03
N LEU A 128 -3.60 -27.55 1.19
CA LEU A 128 -2.77 -26.75 0.29
C LEU A 128 -2.05 -27.65 -0.74
N PRO A 129 -2.44 -27.66 -2.03
CA PRO A 129 -1.82 -28.52 -3.05
C PRO A 129 -0.30 -28.38 -3.18
N GLN A 130 0.26 -27.18 -3.01
CA GLN A 130 1.72 -26.99 -3.09
C GLN A 130 2.49 -27.51 -1.86
N LEU A 131 1.80 -27.95 -0.79
CA LEU A 131 2.43 -28.49 0.41
C LEU A 131 1.74 -29.80 0.82
N GLN A 132 2.27 -30.93 0.35
CA GLN A 132 1.71 -32.25 0.61
C GLN A 132 2.63 -33.06 1.52
N PHE A 133 2.04 -33.79 2.46
CA PHE A 133 2.73 -34.70 3.37
C PHE A 133 2.98 -36.05 2.70
N LYS A 134 4.12 -36.69 2.99
CA LYS A 134 4.41 -38.08 2.56
C LYS A 134 3.38 -39.06 3.14
N ASP A 135 2.99 -38.83 4.39
CA ASP A 135 1.88 -39.51 5.05
C ASP A 135 0.91 -38.46 5.60
N ALA A 136 -0.29 -38.40 5.02
CA ALA A 136 -1.33 -37.45 5.41
C ALA A 136 -1.88 -37.71 6.83
N ALA A 137 -1.58 -38.86 7.45
CA ALA A 137 -1.98 -39.19 8.82
C ALA A 137 -0.86 -38.96 9.86
N ASP A 138 0.32 -38.48 9.45
CA ASP A 138 1.43 -38.23 10.37
C ASP A 138 1.18 -36.97 11.23
N VAL A 139 0.59 -37.19 12.41
CA VAL A 139 0.27 -36.14 13.38
C VAL A 139 1.53 -35.38 13.84
N ASN A 140 2.70 -36.01 13.87
CA ASN A 140 3.94 -35.33 14.28
C ASN A 140 4.41 -34.36 13.19
N ALA A 141 4.34 -34.79 11.92
CA ALA A 141 4.62 -33.94 10.77
C ALA A 141 3.68 -32.72 10.74
N GLN A 142 2.37 -32.96 10.89
CA GLN A 142 1.37 -31.90 10.96
C GLN A 142 1.65 -30.92 12.10
N ARG A 143 2.03 -31.43 13.28
CA ARG A 143 2.37 -30.61 14.44
C ARG A 143 3.60 -29.74 14.19
N ASP A 144 4.67 -30.32 13.64
CA ASP A 144 5.92 -29.61 13.38
C ASP A 144 5.73 -28.52 12.31
N VAL A 145 4.96 -28.80 11.25
CA VAL A 145 4.53 -27.79 10.26
C VAL A 145 3.67 -26.70 10.91
N GLY A 146 2.69 -27.08 11.73
CA GLY A 146 1.83 -26.13 12.43
C GLY A 146 2.59 -25.19 13.37
N LEU A 147 3.61 -25.69 14.07
CA LEU A 147 4.49 -24.86 14.91
C LEU A 147 5.23 -23.80 14.08
N ILE A 148 5.78 -24.20 12.93
CA ILE A 148 6.50 -23.28 12.03
C ILE A 148 5.56 -22.21 11.46
N VAL A 149 4.41 -22.62 10.93
CA VAL A 149 3.47 -21.74 10.22
C VAL A 149 2.65 -20.87 11.18
N SER A 150 2.50 -21.26 12.44
CA SER A 150 1.94 -20.39 13.49
C SER A 150 2.94 -19.37 14.05
N GLY A 151 4.22 -19.50 13.72
CA GLY A 151 5.27 -18.58 14.17
C GLY A 151 5.89 -18.91 15.52
N ALA A 152 5.72 -20.13 16.01
CA ALA A 152 6.47 -20.59 17.18
C ALA A 152 7.98 -20.58 16.88
N ASP A 153 8.80 -20.33 17.90
CA ASP A 153 10.25 -20.40 17.77
C ASP A 153 10.68 -21.87 17.66
N ALA A 154 10.64 -22.38 16.42
CA ALA A 154 10.95 -23.76 16.09
C ALA A 154 12.46 -23.94 15.94
N ASP A 155 13.02 -24.89 16.68
CA ASP A 155 14.43 -25.24 16.62
C ASP A 155 14.82 -25.86 15.26
N PRO A 156 16.10 -25.80 14.85
CA PRO A 156 16.54 -26.36 13.57
C PRO A 156 16.14 -27.84 13.34
N PRO A 157 16.15 -28.73 14.36
CA PRO A 157 15.63 -30.09 14.23
C PRO A 157 14.15 -30.17 13.85
N THR A 158 13.31 -29.26 14.35
CA THR A 158 11.88 -29.21 13.97
C THR A 158 11.71 -28.80 12.51
N TRP A 159 12.49 -27.84 12.02
CA TRP A 159 12.53 -27.50 10.59
C TRP A 159 12.94 -28.68 9.72
N GLN A 160 13.96 -29.43 10.15
CA GLN A 160 14.42 -30.60 9.42
C GLN A 160 13.35 -31.70 9.35
N ARG A 161 12.72 -32.05 10.49
CA ARG A 161 11.64 -33.06 10.52
C ARG A 161 10.44 -32.64 9.67
N ALA A 162 10.05 -31.36 9.75
CA ALA A 162 8.98 -30.82 8.93
C ALA A 162 9.32 -30.97 7.43
N ALA A 163 10.52 -30.58 7.01
CA ALA A 163 10.97 -30.71 5.62
C ALA A 163 10.99 -32.18 5.15
N GLU A 164 11.55 -33.08 5.95
CA GLU A 164 11.64 -34.52 5.64
C GLU A 164 10.27 -35.19 5.50
N SER A 165 9.23 -34.62 6.14
CA SER A 165 7.86 -35.13 6.08
C SER A 165 7.09 -34.75 4.81
N LEU A 166 7.59 -33.80 4.01
CA LEU A 166 6.92 -33.27 2.82
C LEU A 166 7.31 -34.04 1.56
N THR A 167 6.38 -34.23 0.63
CA THR A 167 6.61 -35.01 -0.60
C THR A 167 7.68 -34.43 -1.51
N ASP A 168 7.83 -33.11 -1.54
CA ASP A 168 8.85 -32.40 -2.31
C ASP A 168 9.90 -31.83 -1.35
N ASP A 169 11.08 -32.43 -1.32
CA ASP A 169 12.13 -32.05 -0.37
C ASP A 169 12.69 -30.63 -0.66
N VAL A 170 12.60 -30.12 -1.90
CA VAL A 170 13.18 -28.83 -2.30
C VAL A 170 12.15 -27.71 -2.24
N PHE A 171 11.00 -27.88 -2.89
CA PHE A 171 9.95 -26.87 -2.89
C PHE A 171 9.13 -26.89 -1.60
N GLY A 172 9.02 -28.04 -0.93
CA GLY A 172 8.32 -28.14 0.35
C GLY A 172 8.92 -27.25 1.43
N LEU A 173 10.24 -27.26 1.58
CA LEU A 173 10.93 -26.38 2.55
C LEU A 173 10.79 -24.89 2.18
N LYS A 174 10.91 -24.55 0.89
CA LYS A 174 10.68 -23.18 0.40
C LYS A 174 9.25 -22.71 0.70
N ASN A 175 8.27 -23.58 0.48
CA ASN A 175 6.88 -23.28 0.77
C ASN A 175 6.64 -23.10 2.29
N LEU A 176 7.32 -23.86 3.16
CA LEU A 176 7.27 -23.60 4.61
C LEU A 176 7.80 -22.22 5.00
N TYR A 177 8.92 -21.79 4.42
CA TYR A 177 9.44 -20.43 4.63
C TYR A 177 8.41 -19.38 4.18
N LEU A 178 7.87 -19.53 2.97
CA LEU A 178 6.86 -18.63 2.44
C LEU A 178 5.61 -18.56 3.31
N LEU A 179 5.10 -19.71 3.76
CA LEU A 179 3.92 -19.79 4.62
C LEU A 179 4.15 -19.11 5.97
N ARG A 180 5.34 -19.25 6.57
CA ARG A 180 5.71 -18.51 7.79
C ARG A 180 5.67 -16.99 7.57
N GLY A 181 6.13 -16.51 6.42
CA GLY A 181 6.04 -15.10 6.04
C GLY A 181 4.60 -14.62 5.83
N LEU A 182 3.82 -15.36 5.04
CA LEU A 182 2.44 -14.98 4.70
C LEU A 182 1.50 -15.01 5.90
N ILE A 183 1.65 -16.00 6.78
CA ILE A 183 0.71 -16.33 7.86
C ILE A 183 1.23 -15.81 9.21
N SER A 184 2.38 -16.31 9.68
CA SER A 184 2.90 -15.95 11.01
C SER A 184 3.31 -14.48 11.08
N GLN A 185 4.00 -13.97 10.04
CA GLN A 185 4.39 -12.56 9.96
C GLN A 185 3.26 -11.66 9.43
N ARG A 186 2.06 -12.21 9.24
CA ARG A 186 0.82 -11.51 8.87
C ARG A 186 0.85 -10.75 7.54
N LEU A 187 1.77 -11.07 6.62
CA LEU A 187 1.87 -10.38 5.34
C LEU A 187 0.57 -10.47 4.52
N LEU A 188 -0.04 -11.66 4.48
CA LEU A 188 -1.30 -11.89 3.77
C LEU A 188 -2.42 -11.03 4.37
N LEU A 189 -2.56 -11.03 5.69
CA LEU A 189 -3.58 -10.26 6.39
C LEU A 189 -3.39 -8.75 6.16
N THR A 190 -2.16 -8.26 6.20
CA THR A 190 -1.88 -6.84 5.91
C THR A 190 -2.27 -6.48 4.48
N CYS A 191 -1.99 -7.34 3.50
CA CYS A 191 -2.40 -7.10 2.12
C CYS A 191 -3.92 -7.13 1.96
N LEU A 192 -4.62 -8.06 2.63
CA LEU A 192 -6.09 -8.14 2.63
C LEU A 192 -6.75 -6.89 3.22
N LYS A 193 -6.09 -6.20 4.16
CA LYS A 193 -6.57 -4.95 4.76
C LYS A 193 -6.26 -3.71 3.92
N LYS A 194 -5.40 -3.80 2.89
CA LYS A 194 -5.15 -2.68 1.99
C LYS A 194 -6.37 -2.41 1.11
N ARG A 195 -6.62 -1.14 0.81
CA ARG A 195 -7.76 -0.66 0.02
C ARG A 195 -7.41 -0.60 -1.46
N TRP A 196 -8.07 -1.46 -2.24
CA TRP A 196 -7.96 -1.44 -3.70
C TRP A 196 -8.42 -0.10 -4.27
N ASN A 197 -7.75 0.38 -5.33
CA ASN A 197 -8.00 1.65 -6.01
C ASN A 197 -7.77 2.91 -5.15
N VAL A 198 -7.20 2.75 -3.94
CA VAL A 198 -6.81 3.86 -3.04
C VAL A 198 -5.36 3.72 -2.62
N GLN A 199 -4.95 2.54 -2.16
CA GLN A 199 -3.59 2.26 -1.72
C GLN A 199 -2.80 1.43 -2.73
N TYR A 200 -3.50 0.67 -3.58
CA TYR A 200 -2.88 -0.19 -4.58
C TYR A 200 -3.83 -0.51 -5.75
N GLY A 201 -3.28 -0.96 -6.86
CA GLY A 201 -4.02 -1.41 -8.04
C GLY A 201 -3.11 -1.59 -9.25
N LEU A 202 -3.69 -1.71 -10.45
CA LEU A 202 -2.95 -1.82 -11.69
C LEU A 202 -2.80 -0.46 -12.37
N HIS A 203 -1.62 -0.19 -12.95
CA HIS A 203 -1.41 0.99 -13.77
C HIS A 203 -1.67 0.65 -15.27
N PRO A 204 -2.55 1.37 -15.99
CA PRO A 204 -2.96 0.98 -17.34
C PRO A 204 -1.84 0.97 -18.39
N GLN A 205 -0.79 1.77 -18.19
CA GLN A 205 0.34 1.90 -19.12
C GLN A 205 1.63 1.18 -18.67
N ARG A 206 1.64 0.52 -17.50
CA ARG A 206 2.84 -0.19 -16.99
C ARG A 206 2.66 -1.70 -17.09
N ALA A 207 3.69 -2.44 -16.70
CA ALA A 207 3.61 -3.87 -16.49
C ALA A 207 2.38 -4.26 -15.63
N PRO A 208 1.73 -5.41 -15.91
CA PRO A 208 0.56 -5.90 -15.19
C PRO A 208 0.91 -6.45 -13.79
N ILE A 209 1.52 -5.62 -12.95
CA ILE A 209 1.87 -5.87 -11.55
C ILE A 209 1.24 -4.75 -10.71
N ALA A 210 0.86 -5.06 -9.46
CA ALA A 210 0.30 -4.05 -8.57
C ALA A 210 1.32 -2.95 -8.25
N VAL A 211 0.85 -1.70 -8.26
CA VAL A 211 1.61 -0.51 -7.90
C VAL A 211 0.91 0.23 -6.75
N PRO A 212 1.66 1.00 -5.94
CA PRO A 212 1.09 1.96 -5.01
C PRO A 212 0.24 3.02 -5.72
N PHE A 213 -0.76 3.54 -5.01
CA PHE A 213 -1.60 4.65 -5.49
C PHE A 213 -1.28 5.90 -4.67
N GLU A 214 -1.15 7.03 -5.35
CA GLU A 214 -0.87 8.34 -4.73
C GLU A 214 -2.15 8.96 -4.17
N ALA A 215 -3.28 8.61 -4.77
CA ALA A 215 -4.62 8.95 -4.34
C ALA A 215 -5.60 7.95 -4.96
N LYS A 216 -6.87 8.01 -4.54
CA LYS A 216 -7.96 7.27 -5.16
C LYS A 216 -7.94 7.36 -6.69
N GLY A 217 -7.80 6.21 -7.36
CA GLY A 217 -7.81 6.10 -8.82
C GLY A 217 -6.55 6.63 -9.52
N VAL A 218 -5.53 7.05 -8.77
CA VAL A 218 -4.28 7.60 -9.28
C VAL A 218 -3.14 6.63 -8.96
N PRO A 219 -2.87 5.63 -9.82
CA PRO A 219 -1.72 4.76 -9.65
C PRO A 219 -0.43 5.58 -9.79
N SER A 220 0.57 5.28 -8.97
CA SER A 220 1.87 5.94 -9.08
C SER A 220 2.52 5.60 -10.43
N PRO A 221 3.06 6.61 -11.14
CA PRO A 221 3.66 6.41 -12.45
C PRO A 221 4.95 5.60 -12.39
N THR A 222 5.63 5.62 -11.23
CA THR A 222 6.98 5.09 -11.09
C THR A 222 7.09 4.10 -9.93
N ALA A 223 6.34 4.26 -8.83
CA ALA A 223 6.48 3.44 -7.62
C ALA A 223 6.13 1.95 -7.84
N GLU A 224 6.87 1.06 -7.18
CA GLU A 224 6.61 -0.38 -7.09
C GLU A 224 6.79 -0.89 -5.66
N TYR A 225 6.23 -2.04 -5.30
CA TYR A 225 6.38 -2.61 -3.96
C TYR A 225 7.78 -3.18 -3.70
N GLY A 226 8.36 -2.76 -2.57
CA GLY A 226 9.64 -3.23 -2.04
C GLY A 226 9.74 -4.74 -1.84
N HIS A 227 8.70 -5.31 -1.23
CA HIS A 227 8.68 -6.69 -0.79
C HIS A 227 8.03 -7.58 -1.86
N PRO A 228 8.70 -8.65 -2.36
CA PRO A 228 8.19 -9.48 -3.45
C PRO A 228 6.83 -10.11 -3.14
N ASP A 229 6.66 -10.70 -1.95
CA ASP A 229 5.39 -11.35 -1.59
C ASP A 229 4.22 -10.35 -1.43
N THR A 230 4.48 -9.12 -0.98
CA THR A 230 3.48 -8.03 -1.02
C THR A 230 3.08 -7.74 -2.46
N ALA A 231 4.05 -7.60 -3.37
CA ALA A 231 3.77 -7.36 -4.78
C ALA A 231 2.93 -8.48 -5.39
N LEU A 232 3.23 -9.75 -5.08
CA LEU A 232 2.47 -10.91 -5.57
C LEU A 232 1.02 -10.90 -5.04
N VAL A 233 0.83 -10.79 -3.72
CA VAL A 233 -0.50 -10.81 -3.10
C VAL A 233 -1.37 -9.65 -3.61
N LEU A 234 -0.81 -8.44 -3.64
CA LEU A 234 -1.53 -7.27 -4.13
C LEU A 234 -1.81 -7.33 -5.64
N THR A 235 -0.94 -7.98 -6.43
CA THR A 235 -1.20 -8.21 -7.86
C THR A 235 -2.40 -9.15 -8.03
N CYS A 236 -2.44 -10.27 -7.31
CA CYS A 236 -3.59 -11.17 -7.34
C CYS A 236 -4.88 -10.43 -6.96
N LEU A 237 -4.87 -9.72 -5.83
CA LEU A 237 -6.03 -8.95 -5.38
C LEU A 237 -6.45 -7.85 -6.37
N ALA A 238 -5.49 -7.15 -6.99
CA ALA A 238 -5.79 -6.12 -7.98
C ALA A 238 -6.47 -6.69 -9.23
N PHE A 239 -5.99 -7.84 -9.73
CA PHE A 239 -6.64 -8.57 -10.82
C PHE A 239 -8.00 -9.12 -10.43
N TYR A 240 -8.15 -9.62 -9.21
CA TYR A 240 -9.43 -10.12 -8.71
C TYR A 240 -10.51 -9.03 -8.63
N GLN A 241 -10.13 -7.77 -8.41
CA GLN A 241 -11.06 -6.63 -8.40
C GLN A 241 -11.27 -5.97 -9.77
N THR A 242 -10.27 -6.04 -10.65
CA THR A 242 -10.30 -5.35 -11.96
C THR A 242 -10.84 -6.25 -13.07
N GLY A 243 -10.50 -7.54 -13.03
CA GLY A 243 -10.73 -8.50 -14.08
C GLY A 243 -9.76 -8.39 -15.26
N LEU A 244 -9.86 -9.34 -16.18
CA LEU A 244 -9.10 -9.35 -17.43
C LEU A 244 -9.75 -8.47 -18.50
N THR A 245 -8.93 -7.88 -19.35
CA THR A 245 -9.35 -7.30 -20.62
C THR A 245 -9.68 -8.40 -21.64
N LYS A 246 -10.46 -8.06 -22.67
CA LYS A 246 -10.76 -8.98 -23.79
C LYS A 246 -9.48 -9.51 -24.46
N SER A 247 -8.49 -8.63 -24.62
CA SER A 247 -7.18 -9.00 -25.19
C SER A 247 -6.47 -10.06 -24.35
N GLN A 248 -6.46 -9.90 -23.02
CA GLN A 248 -5.83 -10.86 -22.10
C GLN A 248 -6.56 -12.22 -22.10
N VAL A 249 -7.90 -12.22 -22.12
CA VAL A 249 -8.68 -13.47 -22.28
C VAL A 249 -8.33 -14.16 -23.61
N THR A 250 -8.22 -13.38 -24.69
CA THR A 250 -7.83 -13.91 -26.01
C THR A 250 -6.43 -14.53 -25.98
N GLN A 251 -5.47 -13.89 -25.31
CA GLN A 251 -4.11 -14.42 -25.13
C GLN A 251 -4.11 -15.76 -24.38
N CYS A 252 -4.90 -15.88 -23.32
CA CYS A 252 -5.06 -17.14 -22.59
C CYS A 252 -5.63 -18.24 -23.49
N LEU A 253 -6.67 -17.95 -24.28
CA LEU A 253 -7.26 -18.93 -25.21
C LEU A 253 -6.26 -19.34 -26.31
N GLN A 254 -5.43 -18.41 -26.78
CA GLN A 254 -4.35 -18.73 -27.73
C GLN A 254 -3.29 -19.65 -27.11
N LEU A 255 -3.02 -19.54 -25.81
CA LEU A 255 -2.13 -20.46 -25.11
C LEU A 255 -2.77 -21.84 -24.96
N VAL A 256 -4.07 -21.91 -24.64
CA VAL A 256 -4.84 -23.16 -24.60
C VAL A 256 -4.81 -23.86 -25.96
N LEU A 257 -4.99 -23.12 -27.06
CA LEU A 257 -4.93 -23.67 -28.42
C LEU A 257 -3.58 -24.31 -28.75
N ARG A 258 -2.49 -23.86 -28.11
CA ARG A 258 -1.12 -24.36 -28.34
C ARG A 258 -0.72 -25.49 -27.40
N SER A 259 -1.56 -25.88 -26.45
CA SER A 259 -1.24 -26.95 -25.53
C SER A 259 -1.42 -28.33 -26.15
N ASP A 260 -0.89 -29.35 -25.47
CA ASP A 260 -0.96 -30.74 -25.92
C ASP A 260 -2.41 -31.28 -25.93
N ASP A 261 -3.27 -30.75 -25.05
CA ASP A 261 -4.68 -31.13 -24.92
C ASP A 261 -5.57 -29.90 -24.65
N PRO A 262 -5.91 -29.13 -25.71
CA PRO A 262 -6.72 -27.92 -25.59
C PRO A 262 -8.11 -28.15 -24.97
N PRO A 263 -8.87 -29.20 -25.33
CA PRO A 263 -10.16 -29.49 -24.69
C PRO A 263 -10.07 -29.65 -23.18
N THR A 264 -9.18 -30.51 -22.68
CA THR A 264 -9.04 -30.74 -21.24
C THR A 264 -8.59 -29.48 -20.50
N GLN A 265 -7.66 -28.72 -21.09
CA GLN A 265 -7.19 -27.48 -20.46
C GLN A 265 -8.29 -26.42 -20.42
N TYR A 266 -9.09 -26.29 -21.49
CA TYR A 266 -10.22 -25.39 -21.52
C TYR A 266 -11.29 -25.77 -20.48
N GLU A 267 -11.65 -27.06 -20.40
CA GLU A 267 -12.62 -27.57 -19.42
C GLU A 267 -12.19 -27.29 -17.98
N ARG A 268 -10.89 -27.38 -17.67
CA ARG A 268 -10.36 -27.00 -16.36
C ARG A 268 -10.49 -25.49 -16.09
N LEU A 269 -10.25 -24.66 -17.09
CA LEU A 269 -10.31 -23.20 -16.95
C LEU A 269 -11.73 -22.68 -16.75
N VAL A 270 -12.70 -23.27 -17.43
CA VAL A 270 -14.11 -22.87 -17.31
C VAL A 270 -14.86 -23.68 -16.25
N HIS A 271 -14.16 -24.52 -15.50
CA HIS A 271 -14.77 -25.33 -14.45
C HIS A 271 -15.46 -24.42 -13.41
N GLY A 272 -16.74 -24.68 -13.15
CA GLY A 272 -17.55 -23.86 -12.24
C GLY A 272 -18.14 -22.59 -12.86
N CYS A 273 -17.81 -22.26 -14.11
CA CYS A 273 -18.45 -21.17 -14.85
C CYS A 273 -19.79 -21.62 -15.45
N ASN A 274 -20.84 -20.82 -15.25
CA ASN A 274 -22.15 -21.06 -15.88
C ASN A 274 -22.18 -20.51 -17.31
N LEU A 275 -21.59 -21.27 -18.25
CA LEU A 275 -21.51 -20.89 -19.67
C LEU A 275 -22.70 -21.41 -20.49
N PRO A 276 -23.13 -20.71 -21.55
CA PRO A 276 -24.02 -21.27 -22.56
C PRO A 276 -23.40 -22.47 -23.26
N ALA A 277 -24.21 -23.46 -23.66
CA ALA A 277 -23.75 -24.72 -24.28
C ALA A 277 -22.80 -24.53 -25.50
N ARG A 278 -22.93 -23.41 -26.23
CA ARG A 278 -22.07 -23.07 -27.38
C ARG A 278 -20.64 -22.64 -26.99
N LEU A 279 -20.44 -22.23 -25.73
CA LEU A 279 -19.15 -21.80 -25.17
C LEU A 279 -18.57 -22.82 -24.19
N GLU A 280 -19.35 -23.82 -23.78
CA GLU A 280 -18.95 -24.79 -22.74
C GLU A 280 -17.85 -25.75 -23.21
N HIS A 281 -17.83 -26.10 -24.50
CA HIS A 281 -16.88 -27.07 -25.04
C HIS A 281 -15.93 -26.41 -26.03
N TRP A 282 -14.64 -26.73 -25.90
CA TRP A 282 -13.57 -26.19 -26.77
C TRP A 282 -13.87 -26.35 -28.27
N ASN A 283 -14.40 -27.50 -28.67
CA ASN A 283 -14.69 -27.83 -30.07
C ASN A 283 -15.77 -26.93 -30.72
N LEU A 284 -16.53 -26.19 -29.92
CA LEU A 284 -17.57 -25.28 -30.38
C LEU A 284 -17.08 -23.83 -30.50
N LEU A 285 -15.91 -23.54 -29.93
CA LEU A 285 -15.30 -22.22 -29.97
C LEU A 285 -14.58 -21.97 -31.28
N LYS A 286 -14.79 -20.77 -31.81
CA LYS A 286 -14.01 -20.24 -32.93
C LYS A 286 -13.20 -19.05 -32.43
N THR A 287 -11.89 -19.21 -32.33
CA THR A 287 -10.99 -18.19 -31.77
C THR A 287 -10.91 -16.91 -32.58
N ASP A 288 -11.37 -16.93 -33.83
CA ASP A 288 -11.49 -15.80 -34.76
C ASP A 288 -12.87 -15.12 -34.73
N ASP A 289 -13.86 -15.69 -34.01
CA ASP A 289 -15.19 -15.11 -33.86
C ASP A 289 -15.22 -14.07 -32.72
N GLU A 290 -15.11 -12.79 -33.06
CA GLU A 290 -15.10 -11.70 -32.09
C GLU A 290 -16.35 -11.64 -31.19
N THR A 291 -17.49 -12.14 -31.67
CA THR A 291 -18.75 -12.13 -30.92
C THR A 291 -18.78 -13.21 -29.86
N GLN A 292 -18.30 -14.42 -30.18
CA GLN A 292 -18.11 -15.48 -29.19
C GLN A 292 -17.07 -15.06 -28.14
N ILE A 293 -15.98 -14.42 -28.56
CA ILE A 293 -14.94 -13.96 -27.63
C ILE A 293 -15.45 -12.85 -26.71
N GLU A 294 -16.27 -11.92 -27.23
CA GLU A 294 -16.92 -10.89 -26.40
C GLU A 294 -17.85 -11.52 -25.35
N GLU A 295 -18.67 -12.48 -25.77
CA GLU A 295 -19.59 -13.18 -24.87
C GLU A 295 -18.80 -13.96 -23.81
N LEU A 296 -17.81 -14.75 -24.22
CA LEU A 296 -16.97 -15.54 -23.33
C LEU A 296 -16.21 -14.65 -22.34
N TRP A 297 -15.65 -13.53 -22.81
CA TRP A 297 -15.00 -12.54 -21.96
C TRP A 297 -15.93 -12.04 -20.86
N SER A 298 -17.21 -11.77 -21.15
CA SER A 298 -18.16 -11.27 -20.15
C SER A 298 -18.37 -12.24 -18.96
N TYR A 299 -18.23 -13.55 -19.20
CA TYR A 299 -18.31 -14.60 -18.19
C TYR A 299 -16.97 -14.83 -17.45
N LEU A 300 -15.87 -14.89 -18.20
CA LEU A 300 -14.57 -15.31 -17.66
C LEU A 300 -13.74 -14.18 -17.04
N ARG A 301 -14.02 -12.92 -17.38
CA ARG A 301 -13.15 -11.80 -17.00
C ARG A 301 -12.92 -11.63 -15.50
N LEU A 302 -13.83 -12.11 -14.66
CA LEU A 302 -13.76 -12.01 -13.20
C LEU A 302 -13.64 -13.40 -12.52
N ASP A 303 -13.52 -14.46 -13.32
CA ASP A 303 -13.32 -15.82 -12.81
C ASP A 303 -11.88 -15.99 -12.28
N THR A 304 -11.74 -16.49 -11.06
CA THR A 304 -10.43 -16.63 -10.41
C THR A 304 -9.53 -17.64 -11.10
N SER A 305 -10.09 -18.72 -11.67
CA SER A 305 -9.29 -19.72 -12.39
C SER A 305 -8.68 -19.11 -13.66
N MET A 306 -9.49 -18.35 -14.41
CA MET A 306 -9.03 -17.60 -15.58
C MET A 306 -8.01 -16.51 -15.23
N LEU A 307 -8.25 -15.77 -14.14
CA LEU A 307 -7.33 -14.75 -13.64
C LEU A 307 -5.98 -15.34 -13.25
N ASN A 308 -5.99 -16.41 -12.45
CA ASN A 308 -4.77 -17.13 -12.04
C ASN A 308 -4.06 -17.73 -13.24
N TYR A 309 -4.79 -18.25 -14.23
CA TYR A 309 -4.17 -18.73 -15.46
C TYR A 309 -3.44 -17.62 -16.22
N PHE A 310 -4.02 -16.42 -16.31
CA PHE A 310 -3.33 -15.26 -16.90
C PHE A 310 -2.08 -14.87 -16.08
N LEU A 311 -2.22 -14.78 -14.75
CA LEU A 311 -1.14 -14.41 -13.85
C LEU A 311 0.05 -15.39 -13.95
N ASN A 312 -0.23 -16.69 -13.90
CA ASN A 312 0.76 -17.76 -13.92
C ASN A 312 1.50 -17.91 -15.25
N ASN A 313 0.90 -17.53 -16.37
CA ASN A 313 1.47 -17.78 -17.71
C ASN A 313 1.99 -16.51 -18.40
N PHE A 314 1.51 -15.33 -18.00
CA PHE A 314 1.86 -14.07 -18.65
C PHE A 314 2.42 -13.05 -17.65
N ALA A 315 1.66 -12.70 -16.61
CA ALA A 315 2.04 -11.59 -15.74
C ALA A 315 3.30 -11.91 -14.90
N PHE A 316 3.24 -12.92 -14.03
CA PHE A 316 4.35 -13.23 -13.12
C PHE A 316 5.59 -13.75 -13.85
N PRO A 317 5.51 -14.67 -14.84
CA PRO A 317 6.71 -15.11 -15.55
C PRO A 317 7.46 -13.99 -16.26
N ALA A 318 6.76 -12.98 -16.77
CA ALA A 318 7.39 -11.85 -17.45
C ALA A 318 7.86 -10.77 -16.47
N HIS A 319 7.09 -10.47 -15.42
CA HIS A 319 7.25 -9.24 -14.66
C HIS A 319 7.57 -9.43 -13.17
N ALA A 320 7.31 -10.60 -12.56
CA ALA A 320 7.76 -10.89 -11.19
C ALA A 320 9.26 -11.25 -11.18
N LYS A 321 10.09 -10.21 -11.36
CA LYS A 321 11.54 -10.31 -11.44
C LYS A 321 12.19 -9.69 -10.21
N GLN A 322 13.35 -10.22 -9.88
CA GLN A 322 14.29 -9.68 -8.89
C GLN A 322 15.64 -9.45 -9.57
N PHE A 323 16.45 -8.56 -9.03
CA PHE A 323 17.79 -8.29 -9.51
C PHE A 323 18.82 -8.69 -8.45
N GLY A 324 20.04 -8.98 -8.86
CA GLY A 324 21.09 -9.41 -7.92
C GLY A 324 21.53 -8.29 -6.97
N VAL A 325 21.44 -7.03 -7.40
CA VAL A 325 21.84 -5.87 -6.62
C VAL A 325 20.90 -4.71 -6.92
N LYS A 326 20.59 -3.89 -5.92
CA LYS A 326 19.96 -2.59 -6.11
C LYS A 326 20.85 -1.47 -5.60
N LEU A 327 20.89 -0.36 -6.31
CA LEU A 327 21.41 0.91 -5.81
C LEU A 327 20.23 1.72 -5.28
N GLN A 328 20.37 2.35 -4.13
CA GLN A 328 19.29 3.12 -3.52
C GLN A 328 19.77 4.47 -3.02
N ALA A 329 18.88 5.45 -3.07
CA ALA A 329 19.02 6.73 -2.39
C ALA A 329 17.65 7.14 -1.83
N SER A 330 17.59 7.82 -0.71
CA SER A 330 16.35 8.38 -0.16
C SER A 330 16.44 9.89 -0.02
N GLY A 331 15.31 10.55 0.28
CA GLY A 331 15.33 11.99 0.58
C GLY A 331 16.37 12.37 1.64
N TRP A 332 16.71 11.46 2.54
CA TRP A 332 17.72 11.66 3.59
C TRP A 332 19.15 11.71 3.07
N ASP A 333 19.42 11.25 1.85
CA ASP A 333 20.72 11.43 1.18
C ASP A 333 20.98 12.88 0.74
N ILE A 334 19.94 13.72 0.70
CA ILE A 334 20.05 15.12 0.29
C ILE A 334 20.78 15.97 1.35
N PRO A 335 20.37 15.98 2.63
CA PRO A 335 21.16 16.67 3.66
C PRO A 335 22.50 15.96 3.86
N LEU A 336 23.56 16.53 3.28
CA LEU A 336 24.89 15.93 3.29
C LEU A 336 25.44 15.82 4.72
N LEU A 337 25.70 14.58 5.16
CA LEU A 337 26.48 14.28 6.37
C LEU A 337 27.98 14.45 6.08
N SER A 338 28.47 15.68 5.98
CA SER A 338 29.91 15.92 5.85
C SER A 338 30.56 16.08 7.23
N ASN A 339 31.42 15.14 7.62
CA ASN A 339 32.28 15.24 8.82
C ASN A 339 33.46 16.24 8.65
N ASP A 340 33.42 17.08 7.62
CA ASP A 340 34.51 18.00 7.27
C ASP A 340 34.07 19.42 7.64
N GLU A 341 34.73 20.04 8.63
CA GLU A 341 34.44 21.40 9.09
C GLU A 341 34.60 22.46 7.97
N SER A 342 35.24 22.09 6.86
CA SER A 342 35.40 22.95 5.67
C SER A 342 34.25 22.86 4.67
N SER A 343 33.32 21.92 4.86
CA SER A 343 32.13 21.77 4.02
C SER A 343 31.17 22.93 4.23
N ARG A 344 30.91 23.70 3.17
CA ARG A 344 29.97 24.83 3.15
C ARG A 344 28.57 24.44 2.70
N ASN A 345 28.29 23.15 2.66
CA ASN A 345 27.07 22.62 2.07
C ASN A 345 25.91 22.87 3.02
N LEU A 346 25.09 23.85 2.67
CA LEU A 346 23.91 24.21 3.43
C LEU A 346 22.70 23.57 2.75
N THR A 347 21.96 22.76 3.47
CA THR A 347 20.61 22.34 3.07
C THR A 347 19.61 23.19 3.84
N THR A 348 18.58 23.69 3.18
CA THR A 348 17.54 24.48 3.83
C THR A 348 16.18 23.99 3.38
N GLY A 349 15.39 23.52 4.33
CA GLY A 349 14.03 23.06 4.11
C GLY A 349 13.02 24.11 4.55
N PHE A 350 11.91 24.21 3.82
CA PHE A 350 10.69 24.86 4.24
C PHE A 350 9.63 23.78 4.42
N SER A 351 8.74 23.96 5.39
CA SER A 351 7.57 23.11 5.56
C SER A 351 6.45 23.94 6.15
N GLY A 352 5.23 23.70 5.68
CA GLY A 352 4.03 24.28 6.28
C GLY A 352 3.67 23.69 7.64
N THR A 353 4.34 22.61 8.07
CA THR A 353 3.99 21.81 9.24
C THR A 353 5.20 21.53 10.13
N ASN A 354 4.95 21.10 11.37
CA ASN A 354 6.00 20.72 12.35
C ASN A 354 5.71 19.32 12.94
N ASP A 355 4.92 18.50 12.25
CA ASP A 355 4.51 17.21 12.80
C ASP A 355 5.60 16.15 12.65
N ASN A 356 6.35 16.21 11.55
CA ASN A 356 7.43 15.27 11.25
C ASN A 356 8.79 15.67 11.82
N LYS A 357 8.91 16.74 12.63
CA LYS A 357 10.21 17.25 13.11
C LYS A 357 11.09 16.21 13.81
N ARG A 358 10.47 15.24 14.47
CA ARG A 358 11.17 14.18 15.23
C ARG A 358 11.67 13.07 14.32
N MET A 359 11.11 12.97 13.11
CA MET A 359 11.52 12.04 12.07
C MET A 359 12.64 12.63 11.21
N LEU A 360 12.96 13.93 11.30
CA LEU A 360 14.01 14.52 10.47
C LEU A 360 15.41 14.04 10.89
N PRO A 361 16.37 13.93 9.95
CA PRO A 361 17.76 13.68 10.27
C PRO A 361 18.26 14.65 11.34
N GLN A 362 19.04 14.17 12.31
CA GLN A 362 19.52 15.00 13.43
C GLN A 362 20.46 16.14 13.02
N THR A 363 21.02 16.06 11.81
CA THR A 363 21.78 17.15 11.21
C THR A 363 20.92 18.32 10.76
N ILE A 364 19.60 18.16 10.73
CA ILE A 364 18.65 19.22 10.45
C ILE A 364 18.26 19.91 11.76
N LYS A 365 18.57 21.20 11.84
CA LYS A 365 18.10 22.07 12.92
C LYS A 365 16.85 22.80 12.45
N GLN A 366 15.78 22.68 13.23
CA GLN A 366 14.56 23.44 13.00
C GLN A 366 14.71 24.90 13.46
N ASP A 367 14.22 25.83 12.66
CA ASP A 367 14.20 27.27 12.96
C ASP A 367 12.76 27.81 12.87
N ASP A 368 12.00 27.61 13.95
CA ASP A 368 10.61 28.05 14.02
C ASP A 368 10.51 29.58 14.11
N LEU A 369 9.70 30.20 13.24
CA LEU A 369 9.41 31.63 13.34
C LEU A 369 8.61 31.92 14.61
N PRO A 370 9.05 32.85 15.50
CA PRO A 370 8.37 33.13 16.77
C PRO A 370 6.87 33.45 16.63
N SER A 371 6.48 34.08 15.53
CA SER A 371 5.08 34.42 15.22
C SER A 371 4.19 33.21 14.90
N LEU A 372 4.78 32.07 14.52
CA LEU A 372 4.06 30.86 14.05
C LEU A 372 4.10 29.70 15.06
N VAL A 373 4.85 29.83 16.16
CA VAL A 373 5.00 28.77 17.18
C VAL A 373 3.64 28.32 17.74
N GLN A 374 2.70 29.25 17.88
CA GLN A 374 1.37 28.98 18.43
C GLN A 374 0.39 28.35 17.42
N THR A 375 0.66 28.42 16.12
CA THR A 375 -0.30 28.07 15.06
C THR A 375 -0.77 26.62 15.16
N ASN A 376 0.11 25.67 15.48
CA ASN A 376 -0.28 24.26 15.64
C ASN A 376 -1.27 24.05 16.81
N ALA A 377 -1.06 24.75 17.92
CA ALA A 377 -1.97 24.69 19.06
C ALA A 377 -3.29 25.39 18.76
N GLU A 378 -3.23 26.50 18.01
CA GLU A 378 -4.39 27.29 17.61
C GLU A 378 -5.33 26.50 16.70
N VAL A 379 -4.79 25.83 15.68
CA VAL A 379 -5.56 24.99 14.76
C VAL A 379 -6.22 23.80 15.48
N LEU A 380 -5.50 23.16 16.41
CA LEU A 380 -6.11 22.15 17.28
C LEU A 380 -7.21 22.73 18.16
N GLY A 381 -7.02 23.94 18.69
CA GLY A 381 -8.03 24.68 19.43
C GLY A 381 -9.31 24.86 18.64
N TYR A 382 -9.21 25.26 17.37
CA TYR A 382 -10.37 25.39 16.48
C TYR A 382 -11.12 24.07 16.32
N LEU A 383 -10.40 22.96 16.06
CA LEU A 383 -11.01 21.63 15.87
C LEU A 383 -11.74 21.13 17.12
N LEU A 384 -11.31 21.55 18.30
CA LEU A 384 -11.93 21.16 19.58
C LEU A 384 -13.10 22.05 20.01
N GLU A 385 -13.38 23.15 19.30
CA GLU A 385 -14.50 24.02 19.61
C GLU A 385 -15.85 23.28 19.55
N PRO A 386 -16.85 23.66 20.36
CA PRO A 386 -18.15 22.99 20.40
C PRO A 386 -18.84 22.82 19.04
N ARG A 387 -18.63 23.77 18.11
CA ARG A 387 -19.17 23.70 16.74
C ARG A 387 -18.59 22.55 15.90
N ASN A 388 -17.42 22.04 16.26
CA ASN A 388 -16.65 21.05 15.50
C ASN A 388 -16.65 19.64 16.13
N GLN A 389 -17.41 19.44 17.22
CA GLN A 389 -17.46 18.18 17.97
C GLN A 389 -18.37 17.11 17.32
N ARG A 390 -18.91 17.37 16.13
CA ARG A 390 -19.79 16.42 15.43
C ARG A 390 -18.96 15.37 14.70
N CYS A 391 -19.15 14.11 15.09
CA CYS A 391 -18.56 12.94 14.46
C CYS A 391 -19.69 11.97 14.11
N TYR A 392 -19.80 11.63 12.83
CA TYR A 392 -20.79 10.69 12.30
C TYR A 392 -20.07 9.42 11.87
N GLN A 393 -20.48 8.31 12.45
CA GLN A 393 -20.08 7.00 11.95
C GLN A 393 -20.80 6.76 10.61
N ALA A 394 -20.05 6.42 9.56
CA ALA A 394 -20.55 6.23 8.21
C ALA A 394 -21.21 4.86 8.05
N VAL A 395 -22.26 4.60 8.83
CA VAL A 395 -23.02 3.35 8.82
C VAL A 395 -24.48 3.52 8.41
N ASP A 396 -25.04 2.51 7.75
CA ASP A 396 -26.48 2.38 7.51
C ASP A 396 -27.23 1.91 8.77
N TRP A 397 -28.55 1.74 8.66
CA TRP A 397 -29.40 1.26 9.75
C TRP A 397 -29.11 -0.19 10.20
N ASN A 398 -28.33 -0.95 9.43
CA ASN A 398 -27.84 -2.29 9.77
C ASN A 398 -26.42 -2.28 10.35
N GLY A 399 -25.78 -1.11 10.49
CA GLY A 399 -24.39 -1.00 10.93
C GLY A 399 -23.35 -1.33 9.85
N ARG A 400 -23.74 -1.40 8.57
CA ARG A 400 -22.85 -1.62 7.42
C ARG A 400 -22.34 -0.29 6.87
N HIS A 401 -21.28 -0.31 6.05
CA HIS A 401 -20.80 0.90 5.39
C HIS A 401 -21.93 1.65 4.66
N LEU A 402 -21.98 2.98 4.84
CA LEU A 402 -22.81 3.83 3.99
C LEU A 402 -22.34 3.73 2.55
N THR A 403 -23.29 3.53 1.64
CA THR A 403 -23.04 3.78 0.21
C THR A 403 -22.70 5.25 -0.02
N GLU A 404 -22.04 5.56 -1.13
CA GLU A 404 -21.74 6.95 -1.50
C GLU A 404 -23.02 7.80 -1.55
N LYS A 405 -24.12 7.23 -2.04
CA LYS A 405 -25.44 7.89 -2.02
C LYS A 405 -25.94 8.12 -0.59
N GLY A 406 -25.83 7.12 0.28
CA GLY A 406 -26.20 7.23 1.70
C GLY A 406 -25.37 8.26 2.45
N LEU A 407 -24.08 8.42 2.11
CA LEU A 407 -23.25 9.50 2.62
C LEU A 407 -23.78 10.87 2.17
N LEU A 408 -24.11 11.05 0.89
CA LEU A 408 -24.69 12.30 0.40
C LEU A 408 -26.05 12.63 1.07
N GLU A 409 -26.86 11.61 1.35
CA GLU A 409 -28.12 11.75 2.12
C GLU A 409 -27.86 12.17 3.58
N LEU A 410 -26.84 11.59 4.25
CA LEU A 410 -26.39 12.02 5.57
C LEU A 410 -25.99 13.51 5.56
N LEU A 411 -25.15 13.92 4.60
CA LEU A 411 -24.71 15.32 4.47
C LEU A 411 -25.89 16.26 4.27
N ARG A 412 -26.86 15.88 3.43
CA ARG A 412 -28.09 16.64 3.21
C ARG A 412 -28.88 16.83 4.51
N ASN A 413 -29.12 15.75 5.25
CA ASN A 413 -29.89 15.77 6.50
C ASN A 413 -29.23 16.67 7.55
N GLU A 414 -27.91 16.68 7.57
CA GLU A 414 -27.10 17.49 8.49
C GLU A 414 -26.80 18.91 7.95
N GLN A 415 -27.41 19.29 6.82
CA GLN A 415 -27.22 20.59 6.16
C GLN A 415 -25.75 20.93 5.84
N ILE A 416 -24.95 19.90 5.54
CA ILE A 416 -23.55 20.01 5.13
C ILE A 416 -23.50 20.14 3.62
N ARG A 417 -22.82 21.19 3.12
CA ARG A 417 -22.70 21.47 1.67
C ARG A 417 -21.29 21.26 1.14
N ILE A 418 -20.32 20.94 1.99
CA ILE A 418 -18.93 20.76 1.60
C ILE A 418 -18.46 19.40 2.10
N LEU A 419 -17.98 18.56 1.18
CA LEU A 419 -17.41 17.26 1.47
C LEU A 419 -15.93 17.31 1.09
N ILE A 420 -15.07 17.09 2.08
CA ILE A 420 -13.62 17.03 1.96
C ILE A 420 -13.22 15.59 2.23
N ASP A 421 -13.02 14.84 1.16
CA ASP A 421 -12.82 13.39 1.16
C ASP A 421 -11.36 13.02 1.38
N ALA A 422 -10.79 13.44 2.51
CA ALA A 422 -9.41 13.19 2.91
C ALA A 422 -9.11 11.73 3.28
N GLY A 423 -10.15 10.93 3.50
CA GLY A 423 -10.06 9.51 3.85
C GLY A 423 -10.42 8.59 2.69
N ALA A 424 -10.63 9.15 1.49
CA ALA A 424 -11.02 8.43 0.27
C ALA A 424 -12.24 7.51 0.44
N HIS A 425 -13.31 7.98 1.06
CA HIS A 425 -14.56 7.23 1.24
C HIS A 425 -15.33 7.03 -0.06
N ILE A 426 -15.26 7.99 -0.98
CA ILE A 426 -15.89 7.84 -2.29
C ILE A 426 -14.95 6.93 -3.09
N LEU A 427 -15.37 5.71 -3.42
CA LEU A 427 -14.54 4.69 -4.08
C LEU A 427 -14.97 4.41 -5.53
N GLU A 428 -16.27 4.35 -5.79
CA GLU A 428 -16.84 3.89 -7.06
C GLU A 428 -17.22 5.05 -7.98
N MET A 429 -17.89 6.07 -7.45
CA MET A 429 -18.27 7.24 -8.25
C MET A 429 -17.02 8.05 -8.63
N GLU A 430 -16.94 8.42 -9.91
CA GLU A 430 -16.07 9.51 -10.36
C GLU A 430 -16.60 10.86 -9.84
N ASN A 431 -15.70 11.83 -9.65
CA ASN A 431 -16.03 13.15 -9.07
C ASN A 431 -17.23 13.83 -9.74
N HIS A 432 -17.32 13.76 -11.08
CA HIS A 432 -18.41 14.34 -11.84
C HIS A 432 -19.76 13.62 -11.63
N HIS A 433 -19.73 12.30 -11.46
CA HIS A 433 -20.91 11.49 -11.15
C HIS A 433 -21.37 11.72 -9.71
N LEU A 434 -20.44 11.82 -8.76
CA LEU A 434 -20.76 12.15 -7.37
C LEU A 434 -21.39 13.55 -7.28
N ALA A 435 -20.78 14.56 -7.91
CA ALA A 435 -21.29 15.93 -7.92
C ALA A 435 -22.71 16.00 -8.52
N ALA A 436 -22.95 15.27 -9.61
CA ALA A 436 -24.28 15.16 -10.21
C ALA A 436 -25.29 14.52 -9.24
N THR A 437 -24.92 13.39 -8.64
CA THR A 437 -25.77 12.65 -7.70
C THR A 437 -26.08 13.50 -6.46
N TRP A 438 -25.10 14.27 -5.96
CA TRP A 438 -25.28 15.14 -4.82
C TRP A 438 -26.23 16.30 -5.13
N LEU A 439 -26.11 16.90 -6.32
CA LEU A 439 -27.03 17.93 -6.79
C LEU A 439 -28.48 17.41 -6.86
N ASP A 440 -28.68 16.17 -7.29
CA ASP A 440 -30.01 15.55 -7.34
C ASP A 440 -30.57 15.24 -5.92
N ILE A 441 -29.69 14.90 -4.95
CA ILE A 441 -30.07 14.63 -3.55
C ILE A 441 -30.31 15.91 -2.74
N TYR A 442 -29.70 17.03 -3.15
CA TYR A 442 -29.77 18.33 -2.48
C TYR A 442 -30.41 19.39 -3.41
N PRO A 443 -31.75 19.38 -3.62
CA PRO A 443 -32.42 20.28 -4.58
C PRO A 443 -32.31 21.77 -4.27
N ASP A 444 -31.99 22.13 -3.03
CA ASP A 444 -31.79 23.52 -2.61
C ASP A 444 -30.45 24.10 -3.11
N ALA A 445 -29.55 23.24 -3.59
CA ALA A 445 -28.30 23.66 -4.21
C ALA A 445 -28.54 23.95 -5.69
N GLN A 446 -27.96 25.02 -6.23
CA GLN A 446 -28.10 25.42 -7.63
C GLN A 446 -26.98 24.85 -8.51
N GLY A 447 -25.87 24.45 -7.90
CA GLY A 447 -24.73 23.85 -8.59
C GLY A 447 -23.91 22.92 -7.69
N ALA A 448 -23.12 22.07 -8.32
CA ALA A 448 -22.19 21.17 -7.68
C ALA A 448 -20.78 21.39 -8.25
N VAL A 449 -19.84 21.73 -7.37
CA VAL A 449 -18.43 22.00 -7.68
C VAL A 449 -17.60 20.75 -7.43
N TYR A 450 -16.72 20.42 -8.35
CA TYR A 450 -15.81 19.26 -8.25
C TYR A 450 -14.55 19.46 -9.11
N PHE A 451 -13.56 18.58 -8.97
CA PHE A 451 -12.35 18.57 -9.80
C PHE A 451 -12.46 17.53 -10.93
N ASP A 452 -12.17 17.92 -12.17
CA ASP A 452 -12.07 16.99 -13.29
C ASP A 452 -10.75 16.20 -13.29
N ARG A 453 -10.59 15.30 -14.26
CA ARG A 453 -9.39 14.47 -14.41
C ARG A 453 -8.11 15.26 -14.70
N ASN A 454 -8.22 16.54 -15.07
CA ASN A 454 -7.09 17.44 -15.32
C ASN A 454 -6.91 18.43 -14.15
N SER A 455 -7.47 18.13 -12.98
CA SER A 455 -7.43 18.98 -11.78
C SER A 455 -8.04 20.37 -11.99
N ARG A 456 -8.96 20.52 -12.96
CA ARG A 456 -9.69 21.79 -13.17
C ARG A 456 -10.94 21.80 -12.32
N ILE A 457 -11.21 22.96 -11.71
CA ILE A 457 -12.44 23.17 -10.94
C ILE A 457 -13.60 23.35 -11.93
N MET A 458 -14.55 22.40 -11.88
CA MET A 458 -15.73 22.34 -12.72
C MET A 458 -16.99 22.52 -11.89
N VAL A 459 -18.05 23.01 -12.54
CA VAL A 459 -19.36 23.16 -11.94
C VAL A 459 -20.41 22.57 -12.85
N ARG A 460 -21.29 21.73 -12.28
CA ARG A 460 -22.54 21.30 -12.89
C ARG A 460 -23.70 22.03 -12.24
N ALA A 461 -24.57 22.65 -13.02
CA ALA A 461 -25.71 23.42 -12.50
C ALA A 461 -27.05 22.78 -12.89
N HIS A 462 -28.12 23.04 -12.15
CA HIS A 462 -29.44 22.53 -12.53
C HIS A 462 -29.92 23.07 -13.88
N PHE A 463 -29.66 24.34 -14.16
CA PHE A 463 -30.02 24.99 -15.42
C PHE A 463 -29.11 24.59 -16.60
N GLN A 464 -27.97 23.94 -16.34
CA GLN A 464 -27.01 23.52 -17.35
C GLN A 464 -26.37 22.18 -16.98
N LYS A 465 -26.86 21.10 -17.61
CA LYS A 465 -26.37 19.73 -17.36
C LYS A 465 -24.91 19.54 -17.77
N THR A 466 -24.45 20.25 -18.79
CA THR A 466 -23.05 20.20 -19.24
C THR A 466 -22.16 20.96 -18.26
N PRO A 467 -21.14 20.31 -17.65
CA PRO A 467 -20.24 21.00 -16.73
C PRO A 467 -19.45 22.11 -17.42
N VAL A 468 -19.21 23.21 -16.71
CA VAL A 468 -18.38 24.34 -17.16
C VAL A 468 -17.29 24.64 -16.12
N PRO A 469 -16.14 25.23 -16.50
CA PRO A 469 -15.15 25.69 -15.52
C PRO A 469 -15.77 26.67 -14.52
N LEU A 470 -15.38 26.60 -13.24
CA LEU A 470 -15.93 27.46 -12.17
C LEU A 470 -15.84 28.94 -12.53
N LEU A 471 -14.69 29.38 -13.07
CA LEU A 471 -14.45 30.77 -13.49
C LEU A 471 -15.41 31.25 -14.60
N ALA A 472 -15.97 30.33 -15.39
CA ALA A 472 -16.94 30.64 -16.45
C ALA A 472 -18.40 30.44 -16.00
N SER A 473 -18.62 30.08 -14.74
CA SER A 473 -19.94 29.84 -14.15
C SER A 473 -20.43 31.07 -13.37
N PRO A 474 -21.74 31.23 -13.14
CA PRO A 474 -22.26 32.31 -12.29
C PRO A 474 -21.86 32.17 -10.81
N PHE A 475 -21.21 31.08 -10.43
CA PHE A 475 -20.84 30.76 -9.06
C PHE A 475 -19.38 31.12 -8.72
N ALA A 476 -18.59 31.63 -9.67
CA ALA A 476 -17.17 31.92 -9.49
C ALA A 476 -16.86 32.78 -8.24
N GLU A 477 -17.70 33.78 -7.98
CA GLU A 477 -17.53 34.72 -6.86
C GLU A 477 -18.36 34.34 -5.62
N ASN A 478 -19.32 33.42 -5.75
CA ASN A 478 -20.18 33.00 -4.65
C ASN A 478 -20.58 31.51 -4.75
N LEU A 479 -19.98 30.70 -3.87
CA LEU A 479 -20.26 29.27 -3.75
C LEU A 479 -21.39 28.93 -2.76
N GLU A 480 -22.02 29.91 -2.11
CA GLU A 480 -23.11 29.69 -1.15
C GLU A 480 -24.29 28.85 -1.68
N PRO A 481 -24.75 29.03 -2.94
CA PRO A 481 -25.81 28.17 -3.48
C PRO A 481 -25.30 26.81 -3.96
N CYS A 482 -24.01 26.47 -3.81
CA CYS A 482 -23.44 25.23 -4.32
C CYS A 482 -23.20 24.18 -3.23
N VAL A 483 -23.22 22.91 -3.65
CA VAL A 483 -22.48 21.85 -2.95
C VAL A 483 -21.08 21.74 -3.52
N VAL A 484 -20.09 21.41 -2.70
CA VAL A 484 -18.67 21.37 -3.08
C VAL A 484 -18.08 20.04 -2.66
N TYR A 485 -17.56 19.29 -3.62
CA TYR A 485 -16.81 18.06 -3.39
C TYR A 485 -15.33 18.29 -3.66
N ILE A 486 -14.51 18.00 -2.66
CA ILE A 486 -13.05 17.98 -2.73
C ILE A 486 -12.63 16.53 -2.47
N ASP A 487 -12.12 15.86 -3.48
CA ASP A 487 -11.56 14.52 -3.42
C ASP A 487 -10.17 14.49 -2.77
N GLU A 488 -9.71 13.31 -2.38
CA GLU A 488 -8.45 13.06 -1.65
C GLU A 488 -7.26 13.82 -2.25
N ALA A 489 -7.05 13.70 -3.57
CA ALA A 489 -5.94 14.32 -4.30
C ALA A 489 -5.92 15.86 -4.20
N HIS A 490 -7.09 16.49 -4.08
CA HIS A 490 -7.24 17.94 -4.05
C HIS A 490 -7.45 18.50 -2.64
N THR A 491 -7.31 17.67 -1.60
CA THR A 491 -7.29 18.13 -0.20
C THR A 491 -6.02 18.90 0.17
N ARG A 492 -4.97 18.79 -0.67
CA ARG A 492 -3.70 19.52 -0.57
C ARG A 492 -3.50 20.46 -1.77
N GLY A 493 -2.74 21.54 -1.57
CA GLY A 493 -2.35 22.46 -2.64
C GLY A 493 -3.45 23.31 -3.29
N THR A 494 -4.73 23.02 -3.03
CA THR A 494 -5.86 23.65 -3.72
C THR A 494 -6.59 24.66 -2.85
N ASP A 495 -6.95 25.82 -3.40
CA ASP A 495 -7.65 26.89 -2.68
C ASP A 495 -8.99 27.21 -3.36
N LEU A 496 -10.07 27.10 -2.58
CA LEU A 496 -11.43 27.47 -2.96
C LEU A 496 -11.96 28.48 -1.96
N LYS A 497 -12.53 29.58 -2.45
CA LYS A 497 -13.16 30.60 -1.60
C LYS A 497 -14.53 30.13 -1.13
N LEU A 498 -14.53 29.34 -0.05
CA LEU A 498 -15.74 28.78 0.55
C LEU A 498 -16.55 29.85 1.32
N PRO A 499 -17.88 29.68 1.46
CA PRO A 499 -18.74 30.63 2.17
C PRO A 499 -18.32 30.87 3.63
N VAL A 500 -18.53 32.09 4.14
CA VAL A 500 -18.13 32.51 5.50
C VAL A 500 -18.73 31.62 6.59
N HIS A 501 -19.97 31.17 6.42
CA HIS A 501 -20.68 30.30 7.38
C HIS A 501 -20.79 28.85 6.90
N ALA A 502 -19.84 28.41 6.05
CA ALA A 502 -19.89 27.06 5.52
C ALA A 502 -19.75 26.00 6.62
N LYS A 503 -20.55 24.94 6.49
CA LYS A 503 -20.43 23.69 7.23
C LYS A 503 -19.86 22.64 6.29
N GLY A 504 -18.67 22.13 6.63
CA GLY A 504 -18.02 21.05 5.89
C GLY A 504 -17.98 19.74 6.66
N ALA A 505 -17.77 18.65 5.93
CA ALA A 505 -17.49 17.32 6.44
C ALA A 505 -16.10 16.88 5.95
N VAL A 506 -15.25 16.43 6.88
CA VAL A 506 -13.97 15.78 6.57
C VAL A 506 -14.12 14.29 6.83
N THR A 507 -13.81 13.46 5.85
CA THR A 507 -13.77 12.01 6.01
C THR A 507 -12.45 11.56 6.65
N LEU A 508 -12.47 10.52 7.48
CA LEU A 508 -11.27 9.94 8.09
C LEU A 508 -10.93 8.56 7.51
N GLY A 509 -9.68 8.34 7.14
CA GLY A 509 -9.19 7.05 6.64
C GLY A 509 -8.25 6.32 7.61
N LEU A 510 -8.12 5.01 7.44
CA LEU A 510 -7.07 4.23 8.10
C LEU A 510 -5.68 4.74 7.68
N GLY A 511 -4.79 4.91 8.66
CA GLY A 511 -3.43 5.41 8.41
C GLY A 511 -3.34 6.91 8.12
N GLN A 512 -4.46 7.63 8.12
CA GLN A 512 -4.45 9.09 7.95
C GLN A 512 -3.79 9.76 9.16
N THR A 513 -2.83 10.63 8.90
CA THR A 513 -2.09 11.33 9.95
C THR A 513 -2.90 12.51 10.50
N LYS A 514 -2.50 12.98 11.70
CA LYS A 514 -3.01 14.23 12.27
C LYS A 514 -2.83 15.39 11.29
N ASP A 515 -1.65 15.50 10.68
CA ASP A 515 -1.33 16.54 9.71
C ASP A 515 -2.27 16.52 8.50
N GLN A 516 -2.45 15.35 7.86
CA GLN A 516 -3.39 15.20 6.73
C GLN A 516 -4.81 15.64 7.10
N THR A 517 -5.27 15.23 8.28
CA THR A 517 -6.60 15.59 8.80
C THR A 517 -6.72 17.11 9.01
N VAL A 518 -5.72 17.72 9.62
CA VAL A 518 -5.68 19.17 9.88
C VAL A 518 -5.62 19.95 8.57
N GLN A 519 -4.75 19.57 7.63
CA GLN A 519 -4.62 20.24 6.34
C GLN A 519 -5.92 20.19 5.52
N ALA A 520 -6.61 19.05 5.55
CA ALA A 520 -7.91 18.87 4.92
C ALA A 520 -8.98 19.77 5.59
N ALA A 521 -9.07 19.74 6.93
CA ALA A 521 -10.00 20.60 7.66
C ALA A 521 -9.75 22.09 7.38
N MET A 522 -8.48 22.50 7.28
CA MET A 522 -8.07 23.87 6.98
C MET A 522 -8.34 24.32 5.53
N ARG A 523 -8.92 23.46 4.65
CA ARG A 523 -9.58 23.97 3.43
C ARG A 523 -10.73 24.91 3.78
N LEU A 524 -11.35 24.71 4.94
CA LEU A 524 -12.21 25.70 5.60
C LEU A 524 -11.32 26.79 6.24
N ARG A 525 -10.86 27.74 5.43
CA ARG A 525 -9.91 28.80 5.85
C ARG A 525 -10.40 29.66 7.02
N GLN A 526 -11.70 29.68 7.29
CA GLN A 526 -12.33 30.45 8.38
C GLN A 526 -12.79 29.55 9.55
N LEU A 527 -12.15 28.38 9.73
CA LEU A 527 -12.47 27.44 10.82
C LEU A 527 -12.20 28.01 12.22
N GLY A 528 -11.30 28.98 12.33
CA GLY A 528 -11.04 29.72 13.58
C GLY A 528 -12.04 30.84 13.88
N SER A 529 -12.98 31.12 12.97
CA SER A 529 -13.93 32.23 13.14
C SER A 529 -15.39 31.81 12.96
N THR A 530 -15.80 31.39 11.76
CA THR A 530 -17.22 31.28 11.40
C THR A 530 -17.58 29.96 10.72
N GLN A 531 -16.62 29.30 10.07
CA GLN A 531 -16.85 27.99 9.47
C GLN A 531 -16.84 26.89 10.53
N SER A 532 -17.47 25.76 10.21
CA SER A 532 -17.48 24.57 11.07
C SER A 532 -17.21 23.31 10.27
N VAL A 533 -16.65 22.31 10.94
CA VAL A 533 -16.31 21.00 10.39
C VAL A 533 -16.98 19.90 11.21
N ALA A 534 -17.48 18.88 10.52
CA ALA A 534 -17.85 17.60 11.11
C ALA A 534 -16.96 16.49 10.55
N PHE A 535 -16.81 15.40 11.29
CA PHE A 535 -16.04 14.25 10.86
C PHE A 535 -16.95 13.10 10.43
N ILE A 536 -16.61 12.45 9.32
CA ILE A 536 -17.27 11.25 8.83
C ILE A 536 -16.28 10.09 8.95
N VAL A 537 -16.65 9.04 9.66
CA VAL A 537 -15.69 8.00 10.07
C VAL A 537 -16.20 6.61 9.64
N PRO A 538 -15.44 5.82 8.85
CA PRO A 538 -15.80 4.45 8.52
C PRO A 538 -15.92 3.57 9.77
N PRO A 539 -16.65 2.46 9.72
CA PRO A 539 -16.79 1.52 10.81
C PRO A 539 -15.45 1.06 11.43
N GLU A 540 -14.46 0.72 10.60
CA GLU A 540 -13.14 0.26 11.02
C GLU A 540 -12.36 1.36 11.74
N VAL A 541 -12.27 2.56 11.16
CA VAL A 541 -11.57 3.69 11.79
C VAL A 541 -12.28 4.12 13.07
N TYR A 542 -13.62 4.09 13.08
CA TYR A 542 -14.40 4.44 14.27
C TYR A 542 -14.13 3.45 15.40
N ARG A 543 -14.05 2.15 15.08
CA ARG A 543 -13.68 1.12 16.06
C ARG A 543 -12.26 1.32 16.58
N ASP A 544 -11.28 1.56 15.70
CA ASP A 544 -9.90 1.82 16.10
C ASP A 544 -9.79 3.01 17.07
N ILE A 545 -10.54 4.10 16.79
CA ILE A 545 -10.61 5.27 17.68
C ILE A 545 -11.21 4.89 19.04
N LEU A 546 -12.24 4.04 19.08
CA LEU A 546 -12.84 3.58 20.35
C LEU A 546 -11.88 2.69 21.15
N ASP A 547 -11.15 1.81 20.47
CA ASP A 547 -10.22 0.87 21.11
C ASP A 547 -9.00 1.58 21.70
N LEU A 548 -8.63 2.75 21.15
CA LEU A 548 -7.61 3.64 21.69
C LEU A 548 -8.09 4.50 22.88
N ARG A 549 -9.39 4.46 23.23
CA ARG A 549 -9.85 5.16 24.43
C ARG A 549 -9.29 4.44 25.64
N PRO A 550 -8.57 5.14 26.55
CA PRO A 550 -8.12 4.51 27.77
C PRO A 550 -9.33 3.97 28.52
N SER A 551 -9.31 2.67 28.81
CA SER A 551 -10.12 2.12 29.89
C SER A 551 -9.70 2.87 31.15
N ASP A 552 -10.61 3.56 31.83
CA ASP A 552 -10.32 4.44 32.97
C ASP A 552 -9.12 3.95 33.83
N GLY A 553 -8.04 4.75 33.88
CA GLY A 553 -7.11 4.69 35.01
C GLY A 553 -5.59 4.61 34.79
N GLN A 554 -5.01 4.67 33.58
CA GLN A 554 -3.55 4.74 33.45
C GLN A 554 -3.08 5.76 32.41
N THR A 555 -2.71 6.94 32.89
CA THR A 555 -1.90 7.92 32.15
C THR A 555 -0.44 7.45 32.14
N HIS A 556 0.02 6.91 31.02
CA HIS A 556 1.46 6.77 30.76
C HIS A 556 2.01 8.10 30.25
N SER A 557 2.91 8.71 31.02
CA SER A 557 3.77 9.79 30.52
C SER A 557 4.98 9.19 29.82
N PRO A 558 5.26 9.49 28.54
CA PRO A 558 6.52 9.13 27.93
C PRO A 558 7.62 10.09 28.42
N MET A 559 8.61 9.53 29.11
CA MET A 559 9.83 10.22 29.53
C MET A 559 10.97 9.73 28.62
N TYR A 560 11.58 10.63 27.84
CA TYR A 560 12.76 10.29 27.03
C TYR A 560 13.84 11.36 27.17
N SER A 561 15.07 10.90 27.41
CA SER A 561 16.30 11.68 27.58
C SER A 561 17.23 11.50 26.37
N ASN A 562 17.77 12.63 25.89
CA ASN A 562 18.64 12.78 24.71
C ASN A 562 20.08 12.28 24.93
N PHE A 563 20.71 11.61 23.94
CA PHE A 563 22.18 11.50 23.78
C PHE A 563 22.61 11.15 22.35
N LEU A 564 23.82 11.57 21.93
CA LEU A 564 24.65 11.01 20.84
C LEU A 564 26.10 11.57 20.82
N ASN A 565 27.09 10.74 20.37
CA ASN A 565 28.02 11.01 19.23
C ASN A 565 29.20 9.99 19.03
N HIS A 566 29.37 9.52 17.76
CA HIS A 566 30.60 9.14 16.98
C HIS A 566 31.20 7.68 17.03
N PRO A 567 32.15 7.25 16.16
CA PRO A 567 32.50 7.46 14.72
C PRO A 567 32.65 6.20 13.81
N ASP A 568 32.46 4.96 14.27
CA ASP A 568 32.70 3.73 13.46
C ASP A 568 31.52 3.28 12.58
N ASP A 569 30.45 4.07 12.57
CA ASP A 569 29.22 3.84 11.79
C ASP A 569 29.44 3.86 10.26
N ARG A 570 30.61 4.27 9.76
CA ARG A 570 30.84 4.49 8.32
C ARG A 570 31.10 3.21 7.52
N LEU A 571 31.62 2.14 8.13
CA LEU A 571 31.84 0.84 7.46
C LEU A 571 30.60 -0.06 7.54
N GLN A 572 29.84 0.00 8.64
CA GLN A 572 28.50 -0.61 8.73
C GLN A 572 27.48 0.10 7.85
N LEU A 573 27.57 1.43 7.68
CA LEU A 573 26.71 2.17 6.75
C LEU A 573 26.96 1.75 5.29
N LEU A 574 28.21 1.51 4.86
CA LEU A 574 28.49 1.03 3.50
C LEU A 574 27.96 -0.40 3.22
N ASP A 575 27.98 -1.27 4.24
CA ASP A 575 27.40 -2.63 4.19
C ASP A 575 25.86 -2.60 4.32
N THR A 576 25.30 -1.58 4.98
CA THR A 576 23.84 -1.36 5.11
C THR A 576 23.23 -0.67 3.90
N ILE A 577 23.98 0.19 3.19
CA ILE A 577 23.53 0.85 1.95
C ILE A 577 23.52 -0.15 0.78
N GLN A 578 24.38 -1.18 0.80
CA GLN A 578 24.32 -2.30 -0.15
C GLN A 578 23.33 -3.37 0.32
N GLN A 579 22.06 -3.22 -0.04
CA GLN A 579 21.09 -4.29 0.15
C GLN A 579 21.09 -5.22 -1.07
N ARG A 580 21.34 -6.51 -0.87
CA ARG A 580 21.02 -7.55 -1.87
C ARG A 580 19.53 -7.54 -2.14
N GLU A 581 19.16 -7.46 -3.41
CA GLU A 581 17.77 -7.51 -3.84
C GLU A 581 17.29 -8.96 -4.08
N ASP A 582 18.21 -9.89 -4.34
CA ASP A 582 17.94 -11.31 -4.52
C ASP A 582 17.89 -12.07 -3.20
N GLN A 583 16.84 -11.81 -2.41
CA GLN A 583 16.60 -12.55 -1.17
C GLN A 583 15.88 -13.88 -1.44
N THR A 584 16.51 -14.97 -1.03
CA THR A 584 15.87 -16.30 -1.01
C THR A 584 14.78 -16.36 0.07
N LEU A 585 13.84 -17.29 -0.07
CA LEU A 585 12.79 -17.51 0.93
C LEU A 585 13.37 -17.87 2.32
N GLU A 586 14.48 -18.59 2.35
CA GLU A 586 15.20 -18.91 3.59
C GLU A 586 15.80 -17.65 4.26
N GLN A 587 16.33 -16.71 3.48
CA GLN A 587 16.86 -15.46 4.04
C GLN A 587 15.76 -14.56 4.58
N LEU A 588 14.59 -14.54 3.92
CA LEU A 588 13.42 -13.78 4.35
C LEU A 588 12.79 -14.35 5.63
N TYR A 589 12.57 -15.67 5.65
CA TYR A 589 11.67 -16.32 6.60
C TYR A 589 12.25 -17.54 7.31
N GLY A 590 13.49 -17.92 7.03
CA GLY A 590 14.16 -19.05 7.66
C GLY A 590 14.41 -18.88 9.16
N PRO A 591 14.84 -19.97 9.83
CA PRO A 591 15.25 -19.89 11.22
C PRO A 591 16.43 -18.92 11.35
N ARG A 592 16.26 -17.88 12.16
CA ARG A 592 17.38 -16.98 12.47
C ARG A 592 18.29 -17.73 13.44
N GLN A 593 19.55 -17.94 13.08
CA GLN A 593 20.53 -18.47 14.03
C GLN A 593 20.62 -17.46 15.18
N SER A 594 20.13 -17.84 16.34
CA SER A 594 20.38 -17.12 17.57
C SER A 594 21.86 -17.31 17.92
N SER A 595 22.75 -16.50 17.35
CA SER A 595 23.96 -16.16 18.09
C SER A 595 23.47 -15.63 19.43
N SER A 596 23.83 -16.27 20.54
CA SER A 596 23.36 -15.80 21.84
C SER A 596 23.74 -14.33 21.93
N THR A 597 22.80 -13.46 22.30
CA THR A 597 23.05 -12.02 22.41
C THR A 597 24.30 -11.77 23.26
N ALA A 598 24.53 -12.64 24.25
CA ALA A 598 25.72 -12.68 25.10
C ALA A 598 27.05 -12.95 24.35
N GLU A 599 27.09 -13.85 23.36
CA GLU A 599 28.29 -14.11 22.56
C GLU A 599 28.60 -12.97 21.58
N ALA A 600 27.57 -12.39 20.97
CA ALA A 600 27.72 -11.19 20.14
C ALA A 600 28.18 -9.97 20.97
N ILE A 601 27.66 -9.84 22.20
CA ILE A 601 28.07 -8.83 23.19
C ILE A 601 29.53 -9.03 23.64
N ALA A 602 29.94 -10.28 23.87
CA ALA A 602 31.28 -10.60 24.37
C ALA A 602 32.40 -10.23 23.38
N GLN A 603 32.11 -10.26 22.07
CA GLN A 603 33.04 -9.94 20.99
C GLN A 603 33.22 -8.44 20.71
N LEU A 604 32.45 -7.56 21.37
CA LEU A 604 32.62 -6.12 21.25
C LEU A 604 33.96 -5.68 21.89
N GLU A 605 34.79 -4.94 21.15
CA GLU A 605 36.11 -4.48 21.66
C GLU A 605 36.00 -3.38 22.72
N PHE A 606 34.89 -2.64 22.77
CA PHE A 606 34.69 -1.53 23.70
C PHE A 606 33.62 -1.83 24.76
N GLU A 607 33.94 -1.58 26.03
CA GLU A 607 33.09 -1.98 27.17
C GLU A 607 31.74 -1.25 27.23
N CYS A 608 31.68 -0.02 26.73
CA CYS A 608 30.43 0.77 26.65
C CYS A 608 29.38 0.17 25.70
N LEU A 609 29.81 -0.55 24.67
CA LEU A 609 28.92 -1.25 23.73
C LEU A 609 28.34 -2.53 24.33
N LYS A 610 29.07 -3.18 25.25
CA LYS A 610 28.58 -4.36 25.96
C LYS A 610 27.38 -4.00 26.84
N ALA A 611 27.45 -2.87 27.54
CA ALA A 611 26.33 -2.37 28.35
C ALA A 611 25.09 -2.01 27.49
N PHE A 612 25.28 -1.49 26.27
CA PHE A 612 24.17 -1.15 25.36
C PHE A 612 23.39 -2.37 24.89
N ALA A 613 24.08 -3.40 24.39
CA ALA A 613 23.43 -4.62 23.91
C ALA A 613 22.87 -5.48 25.07
N THR A 614 23.42 -5.36 26.28
CA THR A 614 22.83 -5.98 27.49
C THR A 614 21.48 -5.33 27.88
N ASN A 615 21.29 -4.03 27.59
CA ASN A 615 20.05 -3.29 27.90
C ASN A 615 18.95 -3.42 26.83
N LEU A 616 19.29 -3.86 25.61
CA LEU A 616 18.32 -4.25 24.58
C LEU A 616 17.64 -5.60 24.88
N CYS A 617 18.32 -6.46 25.63
CA CYS A 617 17.92 -7.85 25.84
C CYS A 617 16.71 -8.10 26.78
N PRO A 618 16.24 -7.18 27.66
CA PRO A 618 15.03 -7.42 28.46
C PRO A 618 13.73 -6.89 27.84
N GLN A 619 13.78 -6.16 26.71
CA GLN A 619 12.54 -5.82 25.98
C GLN A 619 12.23 -6.96 25.01
N GLU A 620 11.68 -8.06 25.55
CA GLU A 620 10.73 -8.83 24.76
C GLU A 620 9.61 -7.86 24.36
N LEU A 621 9.76 -7.28 23.17
CA LEU A 621 8.72 -6.56 22.48
C LEU A 621 7.51 -7.49 22.47
N ASP A 622 6.47 -7.06 23.17
CA ASP A 622 5.17 -7.71 23.25
C ASP A 622 4.78 -8.18 21.84
N PRO A 623 4.52 -9.48 21.58
CA PRO A 623 4.15 -9.98 20.25
C PRO A 623 2.86 -9.37 19.69
N LEU A 624 2.16 -8.59 20.53
CA LEU A 624 0.96 -7.81 20.22
C LEU A 624 1.28 -6.38 19.74
N SER A 625 2.49 -5.88 19.96
CA SER A 625 2.96 -4.63 19.36
C SER A 625 3.57 -4.96 17.99
N GLY A 626 2.89 -4.52 16.93
CA GLY A 626 3.24 -4.83 15.55
C GLY A 626 4.73 -4.61 15.28
N TYR A 627 5.40 -5.68 14.82
CA TYR A 627 6.69 -5.57 14.17
C TYR A 627 6.59 -4.46 13.12
N SER A 628 7.19 -3.29 13.35
CA SER A 628 7.09 -2.14 12.45
C SER A 628 8.24 -2.10 11.42
N SER A 629 9.34 -2.81 11.65
CA SER A 629 10.53 -2.68 10.80
C SER A 629 10.39 -3.35 9.42
N ALA A 630 9.63 -4.45 9.32
CA ALA A 630 9.34 -5.09 8.03
C ALA A 630 8.27 -4.33 7.22
N PHE A 631 7.45 -3.49 7.88
CA PHE A 631 6.38 -2.74 7.23
C PHE A 631 6.82 -1.40 6.64
N GLU A 632 7.96 -0.87 7.06
CA GLU A 632 8.58 0.27 6.36
C GLU A 632 9.11 -0.15 4.97
N GLU A 633 9.55 -1.41 4.79
CA GLU A 633 9.88 -1.96 3.45
C GLU A 633 8.63 -2.21 2.56
N ILE A 634 7.44 -2.31 3.16
CA ILE A 634 6.17 -2.63 2.50
C ILE A 634 5.55 -1.41 1.78
N GLU A 635 5.95 -0.20 2.16
CA GLU A 635 5.51 1.07 1.54
C GLU A 635 6.65 1.81 0.85
N LEU A 636 7.70 1.10 0.42
CA LEU A 636 8.76 1.71 -0.37
C LEU A 636 8.23 2.03 -1.76
N GLU A 637 8.05 3.31 -2.05
CA GLU A 637 7.83 3.80 -3.40
C GLU A 637 9.14 3.62 -4.17
N ARG A 638 9.24 2.59 -5.01
CA ARG A 638 10.41 2.39 -5.90
C ARG A 638 10.22 3.13 -7.22
N GLU A 639 10.88 4.25 -7.47
CA GLU A 639 10.96 4.73 -8.87
C GLU A 639 12.01 3.92 -9.65
N VAL A 640 11.58 3.05 -10.57
CA VAL A 640 12.48 2.23 -11.39
C VAL A 640 12.73 2.90 -12.75
N GLU A 641 13.96 3.38 -13.01
CA GLU A 641 14.30 4.12 -14.25
C GLU A 641 14.41 3.22 -15.51
N PHE A 642 14.30 1.88 -15.39
CA PHE A 642 14.51 0.97 -16.53
C PHE A 642 13.50 1.15 -17.67
N GLU A 643 12.25 1.58 -17.37
CA GLU A 643 11.25 1.91 -18.42
C GLU A 643 11.61 3.21 -19.17
N PHE A 644 12.42 4.10 -18.58
CA PHE A 644 12.82 5.34 -19.21
C PHE A 644 13.93 5.17 -20.25
N GLU A 645 14.81 4.17 -20.12
CA GLU A 645 15.85 3.89 -21.13
C GLU A 645 15.25 3.37 -22.44
N GLN A 646 14.21 2.54 -22.39
CA GLN A 646 13.47 2.13 -23.59
C GLN A 646 12.71 3.30 -24.24
N THR A 647 12.26 4.27 -23.43
CA THR A 647 11.55 5.46 -23.92
C THR A 647 12.52 6.50 -24.50
N ARG A 648 13.72 6.66 -23.91
CA ARG A 648 14.81 7.52 -24.41
C ARG A 648 15.41 7.03 -25.71
N GLN A 649 15.51 5.71 -25.94
CA GLN A 649 15.99 5.17 -27.21
C GLN A 649 15.07 5.52 -28.41
N LYS A 650 13.83 5.94 -28.17
CA LYS A 650 12.88 6.34 -29.23
C LYS A 650 12.79 7.84 -29.48
N GLN A 651 13.43 8.68 -28.67
CA GLN A 651 13.48 10.12 -28.92
C GLN A 651 14.86 10.51 -29.40
N ASN A 652 15.00 10.63 -30.73
CA ASN A 652 16.12 11.35 -31.30
C ASN A 652 16.08 12.80 -30.77
N PRO A 653 17.21 13.34 -30.27
CA PRO A 653 17.26 14.72 -29.80
C PRO A 653 16.89 15.67 -30.94
N VAL A 654 15.98 16.61 -30.66
CA VAL A 654 15.72 17.78 -31.50
C VAL A 654 16.85 18.79 -31.32
#